data_AF-A0A3M7EE12-F1
#
_entry.id   AF-A0A3M7EE12-F1
#
_cell.length_a   1.000
_cell.length_b   1.000
_cell.length_c   1.000
_cell.angle_alpha   90.00
_cell.angle_beta   90.00
_cell.angle_gamma   90.00
#
_symmetry.space_group_name_H-M   'P 1'
#
loop_
_entity.id
_entity.type
_entity.pdbx_description
1 polymer ?
#
loop_
_entity_poly.entity_id
_entity_poly.type
_entity_poly.pdbx_seq_one_letter_code
_entity_poly.pdbx_strand_id
1 'polypeptide(L)'
;MSDLTVELTAPNGKKYTQPTGLFINNEWVASSKGNKITSINPTDESEIASVHAAEPEDVDKAVEAARAAFKGPWRDMSPSERGDLMFKLSQLVEENKELLATIETWDNGKPYQVALNEDLAEVSGCLKYYAGYADKVHGQVIDTGSAKLAYTIREPVGVCGQIIPWNYPLGMAAWKLGPALACGNTVVLKAAEQTPLSILVFANLVKEAGFPPGVLNILNGHGRVAGAAIAQHMGIDKIAFTGSTATGKEIMKSAAVNMKNITLETGGKSPLLVFDDADLDQAVKWSHIGIMSNMGQICTATSRILVQEGVYDKFVEAFKDYVGKTSKIGDPFSDETFQGPQVTKAQYERVLSYIEAGKSDGATLAMGGEAYKNVGNGKGFFVSPTVFTNVKSDMRVFREEVFGPFVVIASFKTEEEALEKANDTTYGLGSAVFTKDIVKAHRIARKIEAGMVWINSSQDSDYRIPFGGVKQSGIGRELGEAGLEAYSNKKAVHVNLGSWLFVSGSCRLASFSTPRVTGGCFATATASFIHIHQQAARRILPVLRSRLRYFIVVPRSTYSSQPGSRPNGAQPEHPGADHPVTALQTDGYPFGVADSPSTLHCYHTALPTRTPPLVAKSVDTSVGPRTLTESCALVYPFITRRPDPAKRVIDISTTITTLARRQQYEDRPPPALQVESPGGAGHNSFHAKALNTASAEIHCLAFLASGSQTPRAGQQGPDLGSYPSFSKSDTKESTRSLRNTLRTKIPGSKSSDSPRASSSGLGSESQSNLSQVSSRRGSVTSETASRTSKHRGSSTQEGLEDDDDMQPPPSPTQSATVGGGHNDIVEAQRSGEVDAVSDAPPTGQIAPSSNREPGESILVKKGTPIQPKESQGASAALAIADSGGSDPSIGALKPADLDDMIKRLVDAGYAGKVTKTVCLKNAEITAVCNAARELFLSQPALLELSPPVKIVGDVHGQYTDLIRMFEMCGFPPNSNFLFLGDYVDRGKQSLETILLLLCYKLRYPENFFLLRGNHECANVTRVYGFYDECKRRCNVKVWKTFVDTFNTLPIAAIVAGKIFCVHGGLSPSLSHMDDIRNIARPTDVPDYGLLNDLLWSDPADMESDWEANERGVSYCFGKKVIMEFLQKHDFDLVCRAHMVVEDGYEFFQDRILVTVFSAPNYCGEFDNWGAVMSVSAELLCSFELLKPLDSSALKSHIKKGRNKRQSMLNSPPASQYPQSY
;
A
#
# COMPACT_ATOMS: atom_id res chain seq x y z
N MET A 1 23.12 41.44 3.93
CA MET A 1 22.53 40.19 4.46
C MET A 1 21.39 40.48 5.43
N SER A 2 21.47 41.52 6.25
CA SER A 2 20.35 42.04 7.08
C SER A 2 19.01 42.19 6.36
N ASP A 3 19.06 42.47 5.06
CA ASP A 3 17.94 43.07 4.30
C ASP A 3 17.03 42.02 3.62
N LEU A 4 17.34 40.72 3.80
CA LEU A 4 16.59 39.57 3.28
C LEU A 4 16.00 38.69 4.40
N THR A 5 15.85 39.26 5.59
CA THR A 5 15.30 38.61 6.80
C THR A 5 14.47 39.60 7.60
N VAL A 6 13.46 39.11 8.33
CA VAL A 6 12.68 39.92 9.29
C VAL A 6 12.45 39.12 10.58
N GLU A 7 12.59 39.78 11.73
CA GLU A 7 12.29 39.20 13.04
C GLU A 7 10.78 39.26 13.30
N LEU A 8 10.15 38.10 13.47
CA LEU A 8 8.71 37.99 13.73
C LEU A 8 8.44 37.39 15.12
N THR A 9 7.27 37.72 15.67
CA THR A 9 6.69 37.07 16.85
C THR A 9 5.30 36.58 16.46
N ALA A 10 5.10 35.26 16.43
CA ALA A 10 3.81 34.66 16.10
C ALA A 10 2.79 34.84 17.25
N PRO A 11 1.47 34.64 17.01
CA PRO A 11 0.43 34.83 18.03
C PRO A 11 0.63 33.98 19.31
N ASN A 12 1.21 32.79 19.19
CA ASN A 12 1.60 31.94 20.33
C ASN A 12 2.87 32.43 21.08
N GLY A 13 3.39 33.61 20.75
CA GLY A 13 4.58 34.21 21.37
C GLY A 13 5.92 33.70 20.82
N LYS A 14 5.93 32.72 19.91
CA LYS A 14 7.17 32.15 19.36
C LYS A 14 7.88 33.16 18.45
N LYS A 15 9.17 33.42 18.73
CA LYS A 15 10.01 34.37 17.99
C LYS A 15 10.94 33.64 17.02
N TYR A 16 11.12 34.19 15.82
CA TYR A 16 11.99 33.62 14.81
C TYR A 16 12.38 34.63 13.72
N THR A 17 13.50 34.36 13.06
CA THR A 17 13.94 35.06 11.85
C THR A 17 13.27 34.44 10.63
N GLN A 18 12.38 35.17 9.96
CA GLN A 18 11.77 34.78 8.69
C GLN A 18 12.66 35.23 7.52
N PRO A 19 13.13 34.32 6.64
CA PRO A 19 13.75 34.70 5.38
C PRO A 19 12.72 35.33 4.43
N THR A 20 13.12 36.38 3.72
CA THR A 20 12.27 37.10 2.75
C THR A 20 12.83 37.15 1.33
N GLY A 21 14.03 36.61 1.10
CA GLY A 21 14.61 36.42 -0.23
C GLY A 21 14.11 35.16 -0.93
N LEU A 22 14.59 34.98 -2.17
CA LEU A 22 14.56 33.71 -2.90
C LEU A 22 15.75 32.84 -2.46
N PHE A 23 15.59 31.52 -2.46
CA PHE A 23 16.68 30.58 -2.13
C PHE A 23 17.21 29.94 -3.42
N ILE A 24 18.36 30.42 -3.90
CA ILE A 24 18.97 29.94 -5.15
C ILE A 24 20.42 29.55 -4.87
N ASN A 25 20.83 28.38 -5.34
CA ASN A 25 22.20 27.87 -5.16
C ASN A 25 22.67 27.85 -3.69
N ASN A 26 21.79 27.45 -2.76
CA ASN A 26 21.94 27.53 -1.31
C ASN A 26 22.10 28.94 -0.70
N GLU A 27 21.94 30.03 -1.47
CA GLU A 27 22.04 31.40 -0.95
C GLU A 27 20.73 32.19 -1.04
N TRP A 28 20.57 33.14 -0.11
CA TRP A 28 19.43 34.04 -0.06
C TRP A 28 19.67 35.26 -0.95
N VAL A 29 18.80 35.46 -1.96
CA VAL A 29 18.92 36.55 -2.94
C VAL A 29 17.63 37.37 -3.06
N ALA A 30 17.73 38.62 -3.52
CA ALA A 30 16.57 39.45 -3.85
C ALA A 30 15.96 39.03 -5.21
N SER A 31 14.68 39.35 -5.40
CA SER A 31 14.05 39.36 -6.75
C SER A 31 14.80 40.32 -7.68
N SER A 32 15.04 39.90 -8.93
CA SER A 32 15.71 40.69 -9.97
C SER A 32 15.08 42.07 -10.22
N LYS A 33 13.77 42.20 -10.06
CA LYS A 33 13.01 43.46 -10.24
C LYS A 33 12.58 44.07 -8.91
N GLY A 34 13.01 43.51 -7.78
CA GLY A 34 12.67 43.98 -6.44
C GLY A 34 11.23 43.71 -5.98
N ASN A 35 10.38 43.15 -6.85
CA ASN A 35 8.97 42.85 -6.57
C ASN A 35 8.80 42.01 -5.28
N LYS A 36 7.66 42.19 -4.61
CA LYS A 36 7.29 41.47 -3.37
C LYS A 36 5.83 41.03 -3.35
N ILE A 37 5.56 40.03 -2.52
CA ILE A 37 4.25 39.46 -2.19
C ILE A 37 4.09 39.51 -0.68
N THR A 38 2.90 39.89 -0.20
CA THR A 38 2.60 39.98 1.24
C THR A 38 1.77 38.78 1.70
N SER A 39 2.24 38.06 2.73
CA SER A 39 1.42 37.10 3.48
C SER A 39 0.42 37.85 4.34
N ILE A 40 -0.85 37.41 4.31
CA ILE A 40 -1.95 37.99 5.09
C ILE A 40 -2.43 36.95 6.10
N ASN A 41 -2.48 37.30 7.38
CA ASN A 41 -3.04 36.48 8.44
C ASN A 41 -4.55 36.31 8.21
N PRO A 42 -5.04 35.09 7.92
CA PRO A 42 -6.45 34.87 7.57
C PRO A 42 -7.41 35.03 8.76
N THR A 43 -6.89 35.13 10.00
CA THR A 43 -7.69 35.26 11.22
C THR A 43 -8.13 36.70 11.52
N ASP A 44 -7.35 37.71 11.12
CA ASP A 44 -7.56 39.12 11.49
C ASP A 44 -7.33 40.12 10.34
N GLU A 45 -6.99 39.62 9.14
CA GLU A 45 -6.75 40.37 7.91
C GLU A 45 -5.50 41.27 7.95
N SER A 46 -4.57 41.04 8.89
CA SER A 46 -3.30 41.77 9.02
C SER A 46 -2.19 41.24 8.10
N GLU A 47 -1.19 42.08 7.78
CA GLU A 47 0.01 41.66 7.06
C GLU A 47 1.00 40.96 8.02
N ILE A 48 1.51 39.78 7.63
CA ILE A 48 2.53 39.05 8.40
C ILE A 48 3.94 39.50 7.97
N ALA A 49 4.24 39.38 6.67
CA ALA A 49 5.54 39.70 6.09
C ALA A 49 5.46 39.88 4.57
N SER A 50 6.41 40.64 4.01
CA SER A 50 6.59 40.80 2.56
C SER A 50 7.83 40.06 2.05
N VAL A 51 7.64 39.09 1.15
CA VAL A 51 8.67 38.20 0.58
C VAL A 51 8.92 38.52 -0.91
N HIS A 52 10.16 38.34 -1.40
CA HIS A 52 10.56 38.73 -2.76
C HIS A 52 9.95 37.85 -3.85
N ALA A 53 9.18 38.43 -4.77
CA ALA A 53 8.52 37.70 -5.85
C ALA A 53 9.48 37.41 -7.01
N ALA A 54 9.70 36.13 -7.32
CA ALA A 54 10.51 35.69 -8.44
C ALA A 54 9.92 36.11 -9.79
N GLU A 55 10.79 36.62 -10.64
CA GLU A 55 10.54 36.96 -12.05
C GLU A 55 11.11 35.86 -12.97
N PRO A 56 10.82 35.86 -14.29
CA PRO A 56 11.41 34.88 -15.21
C PRO A 56 12.94 34.83 -15.14
N GLU A 57 13.59 35.98 -15.03
CA GLU A 57 15.04 36.13 -14.92
C GLU A 57 15.62 35.56 -13.60
N ASP A 58 14.79 35.23 -12.62
CA ASP A 58 15.18 34.51 -11.39
C ASP A 58 14.88 33.01 -11.49
N VAL A 59 13.86 32.61 -12.27
CA VAL A 59 13.65 31.22 -12.67
C VAL A 59 14.82 30.71 -13.51
N ASP A 60 15.29 31.51 -14.48
CA ASP A 60 16.43 31.18 -15.33
C ASP A 60 17.68 30.84 -14.48
N LYS A 61 18.04 31.72 -13.53
CA LYS A 61 19.15 31.50 -12.57
C LYS A 61 18.96 30.25 -11.73
N ALA A 62 17.74 29.98 -11.27
CA ALA A 62 17.44 28.80 -10.48
C ALA A 62 17.58 27.51 -11.31
N VAL A 63 17.22 27.53 -12.59
CA VAL A 63 17.42 26.40 -13.50
C VAL A 63 18.88 26.24 -13.92
N GLU A 64 19.63 27.33 -14.10
CA GLU A 64 21.08 27.28 -14.30
C GLU A 64 21.78 26.63 -13.09
N ALA A 65 21.44 27.04 -11.87
CA ALA A 65 21.95 26.46 -10.64
C ALA A 65 21.59 24.96 -10.51
N ALA A 66 20.32 24.61 -10.76
CA ALA A 66 19.87 23.21 -10.78
C ALA A 66 20.61 22.37 -11.83
N ARG A 67 20.77 22.90 -13.05
CA ARG A 67 21.46 22.21 -14.14
C ARG A 67 22.96 22.08 -13.89
N ALA A 68 23.58 23.06 -13.23
CA ALA A 68 24.97 22.98 -12.78
C ALA A 68 25.14 21.91 -11.69
N ALA A 69 24.27 21.88 -10.68
CA ALA A 69 24.27 20.87 -9.63
C ALA A 69 24.05 19.45 -10.18
N PHE A 70 23.15 19.29 -11.15
CA PHE A 70 22.86 18.00 -11.83
C PHE A 70 24.00 17.51 -12.74
N LYS A 71 24.79 18.44 -13.31
CA LYS A 71 26.04 18.11 -14.03
C LYS A 71 27.25 17.96 -13.09
N GLY A 72 27.09 18.37 -11.83
CA GLY A 72 28.06 18.22 -10.76
C GLY A 72 27.83 16.95 -9.94
N PRO A 73 28.34 16.90 -8.69
CA PRO A 73 28.43 15.66 -7.93
C PRO A 73 27.09 15.06 -7.51
N TRP A 74 25.96 15.77 -7.60
CA TRP A 74 24.67 15.27 -7.12
C TRP A 74 24.15 14.05 -7.90
N ARG A 75 24.36 14.03 -9.22
CA ARG A 75 23.93 12.92 -10.08
C ARG A 75 24.73 11.65 -9.82
N ASP A 76 26.03 11.81 -9.61
CA ASP A 76 27.00 10.71 -9.47
C ASP A 76 27.21 10.30 -8.00
N MET A 77 26.72 11.09 -7.04
CA MET A 77 26.62 10.75 -5.62
C MET A 77 25.83 9.44 -5.46
N SER A 78 26.33 8.54 -4.60
CA SER A 78 25.70 7.23 -4.47
C SER A 78 24.27 7.37 -3.93
N PRO A 79 23.34 6.48 -4.32
CA PRO A 79 21.96 6.56 -3.86
C PRO A 79 21.82 6.51 -2.33
N SER A 80 22.73 5.82 -1.63
CA SER A 80 22.78 5.78 -0.16
C SER A 80 23.15 7.13 0.44
N GLU A 81 24.16 7.84 -0.10
CA GLU A 81 24.54 9.19 0.37
C GLU A 81 23.42 10.23 0.16
N ARG A 82 22.65 10.11 -0.94
CA ARG A 82 21.43 10.92 -1.15
C ARG A 82 20.37 10.58 -0.10
N GLY A 83 20.20 9.30 0.21
CA GLY A 83 19.32 8.81 1.27
C GLY A 83 19.71 9.37 2.65
N ASP A 84 20.99 9.38 3.01
CA ASP A 84 21.48 9.92 4.28
C ASP A 84 21.20 11.43 4.42
N LEU A 85 21.38 12.22 3.35
CA LEU A 85 21.04 13.65 3.33
C LEU A 85 19.53 13.89 3.50
N MET A 86 18.69 13.11 2.82
CA MET A 86 17.23 13.18 2.97
C MET A 86 16.76 12.71 4.36
N PHE A 87 17.40 11.70 4.93
CA PHE A 87 17.12 11.22 6.28
C PHE A 87 17.47 12.29 7.31
N LYS A 88 18.65 12.92 7.22
CA LYS A 88 19.02 14.06 8.07
C LYS A 88 18.05 15.23 7.93
N LEU A 89 17.58 15.55 6.72
CA LEU A 89 16.54 16.57 6.53
C LEU A 89 15.23 16.20 7.24
N SER A 90 14.81 14.92 7.22
CA SER A 90 13.64 14.47 7.98
C SER A 90 13.81 14.62 9.50
N GLN A 91 15.03 14.46 10.02
CA GLN A 91 15.35 14.73 11.42
C GLN A 91 15.30 16.23 11.75
N LEU A 92 15.90 17.08 10.92
CA LEU A 92 15.86 18.53 11.11
C LEU A 92 14.43 19.09 11.06
N VAL A 93 13.54 18.52 10.22
CA VAL A 93 12.10 18.84 10.23
C VAL A 93 11.47 18.43 11.56
N GLU A 94 11.71 17.21 12.05
CA GLU A 94 11.16 16.72 13.31
C GLU A 94 11.64 17.55 14.52
N GLU A 95 12.91 17.98 14.52
CA GLU A 95 13.53 18.84 15.52
C GLU A 95 12.97 20.28 15.50
N ASN A 96 12.58 20.79 14.32
CA ASN A 96 12.02 22.13 14.14
C ASN A 96 10.48 22.15 14.02
N LYS A 97 9.79 21.02 14.20
CA LYS A 97 8.37 20.88 13.83
C LYS A 97 7.43 21.88 14.50
N GLU A 98 7.67 22.26 15.76
CA GLU A 98 6.88 23.28 16.43
C GLU A 98 7.01 24.67 15.79
N LEU A 99 8.20 25.01 15.26
CA LEU A 99 8.41 26.29 14.57
C LEU A 99 7.70 26.25 13.21
N LEU A 100 7.92 25.18 12.44
CA LEU A 100 7.28 24.98 11.14
C LEU A 100 5.74 24.97 11.27
N ALA A 101 5.19 24.23 12.24
CA ALA A 101 3.76 24.20 12.53
C ALA A 101 3.22 25.57 13.00
N THR A 102 3.98 26.33 13.79
CA THR A 102 3.59 27.71 14.19
C THR A 102 3.44 28.61 12.95
N ILE A 103 4.37 28.51 12.00
CA ILE A 103 4.34 29.31 10.77
C ILE A 103 3.20 28.84 9.86
N GLU A 104 3.06 27.53 9.63
CA GLU A 104 1.99 26.95 8.82
C GLU A 104 0.60 27.35 9.36
N THR A 105 0.41 27.32 10.69
CA THR A 105 -0.81 27.78 11.37
C THR A 105 -1.11 29.25 11.09
N TRP A 106 -0.10 30.12 11.17
CA TRP A 106 -0.26 31.57 11.04
C TRP A 106 -0.47 32.02 9.58
N ASP A 107 0.22 31.39 8.64
CA ASP A 107 0.21 31.72 7.21
C ASP A 107 -1.00 31.08 6.49
N ASN A 108 -1.39 29.85 6.84
CA ASN A 108 -2.55 29.15 6.23
C ASN A 108 -3.86 29.28 7.02
N GLY A 109 -3.82 29.41 8.35
CA GLY A 109 -4.99 29.46 9.22
C GLY A 109 -5.51 28.11 9.75
N LYS A 110 -4.90 26.97 9.39
CA LYS A 110 -5.27 25.66 9.97
C LYS A 110 -4.95 25.57 11.47
N PRO A 111 -5.67 24.76 12.27
CA PRO A 111 -5.41 24.63 13.70
C PRO A 111 -4.00 24.12 14.02
N TYR A 112 -3.38 24.70 15.05
CA TYR A 112 -2.00 24.40 15.44
C TYR A 112 -1.75 22.93 15.77
N GLN A 113 -2.70 22.27 16.43
CA GLN A 113 -2.56 20.86 16.77
C GLN A 113 -2.63 19.94 15.53
N VAL A 114 -3.37 20.33 14.48
CA VAL A 114 -3.37 19.60 13.19
C VAL A 114 -2.02 19.81 12.50
N ALA A 115 -1.56 21.06 12.40
CA ALA A 115 -0.26 21.37 11.80
C ALA A 115 0.90 20.64 12.51
N LEU A 116 0.88 20.59 13.85
CA LEU A 116 1.95 19.99 14.66
C LEU A 116 1.96 18.46 14.63
N ASN A 117 0.80 17.82 14.72
CA ASN A 117 0.69 16.37 14.97
C ASN A 117 0.33 15.56 13.71
N GLU A 118 -0.26 16.20 12.69
CA GLU A 118 -0.65 15.55 11.43
C GLU A 118 0.27 16.01 10.29
N ASP A 119 0.18 17.28 9.84
CA ASP A 119 0.97 17.82 8.72
C ASP A 119 2.49 17.55 8.91
N LEU A 120 3.08 18.01 10.01
CA LEU A 120 4.53 17.90 10.21
C LEU A 120 5.01 16.46 10.44
N ALA A 121 4.15 15.58 10.96
CA ALA A 121 4.44 14.15 11.08
C ALA A 121 4.39 13.44 9.70
N GLU A 122 3.51 13.88 8.80
CA GLU A 122 3.52 13.44 7.41
C GLU A 122 4.77 13.94 6.67
N VAL A 123 5.16 15.20 6.85
CA VAL A 123 6.36 15.78 6.22
C VAL A 123 7.63 15.02 6.64
N SER A 124 7.85 14.79 7.94
CA SER A 124 9.02 14.04 8.41
C SER A 124 8.94 12.56 7.99
N GLY A 125 7.74 11.96 8.00
CA GLY A 125 7.49 10.60 7.54
C GLY A 125 7.76 10.38 6.05
N CYS A 126 7.26 11.24 5.17
CA CYS A 126 7.39 11.17 3.72
C CYS A 126 8.85 11.36 3.26
N LEU A 127 9.55 12.36 3.81
CA LEU A 127 10.99 12.55 3.53
C LEU A 127 11.82 11.33 3.94
N LYS A 128 11.52 10.76 5.11
CA LYS A 128 12.16 9.55 5.65
C LYS A 128 11.83 8.27 4.87
N TYR A 129 10.60 8.15 4.36
CA TYR A 129 10.18 7.05 3.49
C TYR A 129 11.01 7.05 2.20
N TYR A 130 11.08 8.20 1.52
CA TYR A 130 11.84 8.31 0.28
C TYR A 130 13.36 8.25 0.47
N ALA A 131 13.88 8.71 1.61
CA ALA A 131 15.27 8.47 2.01
C ALA A 131 15.60 6.97 2.05
N GLY A 132 14.69 6.13 2.56
CA GLY A 132 14.82 4.66 2.59
C GLY A 132 14.66 3.97 1.23
N TYR A 133 14.13 4.68 0.23
CA TYR A 133 13.93 4.21 -1.15
C TYR A 133 15.06 4.61 -2.11
N ALA A 134 15.89 5.59 -1.78
CA ALA A 134 16.88 6.16 -2.70
C ALA A 134 17.78 5.09 -3.35
N ASP A 135 18.29 4.15 -2.56
CA ASP A 135 19.10 3.00 -2.98
C ASP A 135 18.31 1.72 -3.32
N LYS A 136 16.98 1.83 -3.48
CA LYS A 136 16.07 0.72 -3.84
C LYS A 136 15.45 0.85 -5.23
N VAL A 137 15.73 1.95 -5.94
CA VAL A 137 15.26 2.19 -7.32
C VAL A 137 16.10 1.38 -8.32
N HIS A 138 15.72 0.12 -8.54
CA HIS A 138 16.48 -0.83 -9.37
C HIS A 138 16.09 -0.82 -10.85
N GLY A 139 17.04 -1.22 -11.70
CA GLY A 139 16.77 -1.70 -13.05
C GLY A 139 16.46 -3.20 -13.08
N GLN A 140 16.26 -3.76 -14.28
CA GLN A 140 15.94 -5.17 -14.52
C GLN A 140 16.93 -5.77 -15.51
N VAL A 141 17.33 -7.03 -15.33
CA VAL A 141 17.97 -7.83 -16.39
C VAL A 141 16.86 -8.50 -17.20
N ILE A 142 17.02 -8.53 -18.53
CA ILE A 142 16.04 -9.10 -19.46
C ILE A 142 16.75 -10.19 -20.25
N ASP A 143 16.25 -11.43 -20.19
CA ASP A 143 16.79 -12.50 -21.01
C ASP A 143 16.45 -12.25 -22.50
N THR A 144 17.46 -12.37 -23.35
CA THR A 144 17.33 -12.28 -24.81
C THR A 144 18.13 -13.38 -25.52
N GLY A 145 18.38 -14.49 -24.82
CA GLY A 145 19.22 -15.60 -25.27
C GLY A 145 20.72 -15.38 -25.00
N SER A 146 21.48 -16.47 -25.01
CA SER A 146 22.90 -16.51 -24.60
C SER A 146 23.83 -15.58 -25.38
N ALA A 147 23.47 -15.17 -26.60
CA ALA A 147 24.27 -14.27 -27.43
C ALA A 147 24.19 -12.78 -27.04
N LYS A 148 23.29 -12.39 -26.11
CA LYS A 148 23.01 -10.99 -25.79
C LYS A 148 22.58 -10.79 -24.34
N LEU A 149 23.35 -9.98 -23.59
CA LEU A 149 22.92 -9.44 -22.30
C LEU A 149 22.10 -8.17 -22.53
N ALA A 150 20.85 -8.15 -22.08
CA ALA A 150 20.03 -6.95 -22.02
C ALA A 150 19.69 -6.59 -20.56
N TYR A 151 19.75 -5.31 -20.23
CA TYR A 151 19.34 -4.81 -18.91
C TYR A 151 18.86 -3.37 -18.98
N THR A 152 18.13 -2.91 -17.96
CA THR A 152 17.68 -1.52 -17.83
C THR A 152 18.42 -0.80 -16.70
N ILE A 153 18.54 0.52 -16.84
CA ILE A 153 19.02 1.45 -15.82
C ILE A 153 17.90 2.45 -15.51
N ARG A 154 17.73 2.81 -14.23
CA ARG A 154 16.89 3.93 -13.80
C ARG A 154 17.78 5.17 -13.69
N GLU A 155 17.58 6.15 -14.55
CA GLU A 155 18.29 7.44 -14.48
C GLU A 155 17.34 8.56 -14.02
N PRO A 156 17.79 9.56 -13.23
CA PRO A 156 16.99 10.76 -12.98
C PRO A 156 16.55 11.43 -14.29
N VAL A 157 15.35 12.03 -14.29
CA VAL A 157 14.86 12.83 -15.42
C VAL A 157 15.68 14.12 -15.60
N GLY A 158 16.20 14.70 -14.52
CA GLY A 158 17.14 15.83 -14.55
C GLY A 158 16.74 16.99 -13.63
N VAL A 159 16.34 18.12 -14.22
CA VAL A 159 15.81 19.30 -13.51
C VAL A 159 14.28 19.21 -13.48
N CYS A 160 13.70 19.18 -12.28
CA CYS A 160 12.26 19.17 -12.05
C CYS A 160 11.77 20.55 -11.60
N GLY A 161 10.87 21.15 -12.36
CA GLY A 161 10.05 22.28 -11.90
C GLY A 161 8.90 21.75 -11.05
N GLN A 162 8.74 22.24 -9.83
CA GLN A 162 7.70 21.78 -8.90
C GLN A 162 6.87 22.96 -8.43
N ILE A 163 5.54 22.87 -8.52
CA ILE A 163 4.61 23.94 -8.15
C ILE A 163 3.62 23.38 -7.14
N ILE A 164 3.57 23.98 -5.96
CA ILE A 164 2.74 23.54 -4.83
C ILE A 164 1.59 24.53 -4.52
N PRO A 165 0.47 24.03 -3.98
CA PRO A 165 -0.67 24.83 -3.52
C PRO A 165 -0.45 25.33 -2.10
N TRP A 166 -1.42 26.07 -1.59
CA TRP A 166 -1.38 26.76 -0.31
C TRP A 166 -1.99 25.99 0.88
N ASN A 167 -2.66 24.85 0.63
CA ASN A 167 -3.49 24.18 1.65
C ASN A 167 -2.73 23.19 2.54
N TYR A 168 -1.63 22.62 2.03
CA TYR A 168 -0.64 21.85 2.78
C TYR A 168 0.77 22.20 2.24
N PRO A 169 1.29 23.42 2.47
CA PRO A 169 2.54 23.88 1.85
C PRO A 169 3.72 22.91 2.06
N LEU A 170 4.05 22.58 3.31
CA LEU A 170 5.16 21.66 3.62
C LEU A 170 4.86 20.22 3.19
N GLY A 171 3.62 19.74 3.35
CA GLY A 171 3.20 18.40 2.92
C GLY A 171 3.40 18.19 1.41
N MET A 172 2.85 19.10 0.60
CA MET A 172 2.99 19.08 -0.86
C MET A 172 4.43 19.31 -1.32
N ALA A 173 5.26 20.00 -0.53
CA ALA A 173 6.70 20.03 -0.77
C ALA A 173 7.34 18.66 -0.51
N ALA A 174 7.06 18.00 0.62
CA ALA A 174 7.62 16.68 0.95
C ALA A 174 7.23 15.60 -0.07
N TRP A 175 5.96 15.57 -0.51
CA TRP A 175 5.45 14.64 -1.52
C TRP A 175 6.19 14.76 -2.86
N LYS A 176 6.61 15.96 -3.25
CA LYS A 176 7.31 16.23 -4.51
C LYS A 176 8.83 16.12 -4.39
N LEU A 177 9.40 16.61 -3.30
CA LEU A 177 10.85 16.58 -3.04
C LEU A 177 11.34 15.16 -2.77
N GLY A 178 10.59 14.36 -2.01
CA GLY A 178 10.94 12.98 -1.66
C GLY A 178 11.36 12.13 -2.86
N PRO A 179 10.46 11.82 -3.80
CA PRO A 179 10.78 10.94 -4.93
C PRO A 179 11.75 11.60 -5.91
N ALA A 180 11.72 12.94 -6.06
CA ALA A 180 12.64 13.67 -6.93
C ALA A 180 14.10 13.52 -6.46
N LEU A 181 14.38 13.79 -5.18
CA LEU A 181 15.72 13.73 -4.59
C LEU A 181 16.22 12.29 -4.46
N ALA A 182 15.34 11.33 -4.10
CA ALA A 182 15.67 9.91 -4.05
C ALA A 182 16.22 9.40 -5.39
N CYS A 183 15.52 9.72 -6.49
CA CYS A 183 15.95 9.38 -7.86
C CYS A 183 17.20 10.15 -8.34
N GLY A 184 17.68 11.17 -7.62
CA GLY A 184 18.87 11.96 -7.98
C GLY A 184 18.59 13.16 -8.89
N ASN A 185 17.36 13.67 -8.90
CA ASN A 185 16.99 14.89 -9.64
C ASN A 185 17.37 16.15 -8.87
N THR A 186 17.46 17.27 -9.58
CA THR A 186 17.55 18.61 -8.99
C THR A 186 16.22 19.35 -9.17
N VAL A 187 15.93 20.32 -8.30
CA VAL A 187 14.59 20.90 -8.18
C VAL A 187 14.61 22.44 -8.22
N VAL A 188 13.64 23.00 -8.92
CA VAL A 188 13.18 24.39 -8.77
C VAL A 188 11.74 24.35 -8.26
N LEU A 189 11.57 24.56 -6.96
CA LEU A 189 10.28 24.52 -6.27
C LEU A 189 9.68 25.94 -6.18
N LYS A 190 8.41 26.07 -6.55
CA LYS A 190 7.63 27.31 -6.46
C LYS A 190 6.56 27.17 -5.39
N ALA A 191 6.71 27.91 -4.29
CA ALA A 191 5.73 28.03 -3.22
C ALA A 191 4.47 28.78 -3.68
N ALA A 192 3.31 28.47 -3.09
CA ALA A 192 2.09 29.24 -3.31
C ALA A 192 2.27 30.69 -2.83
N GLU A 193 1.79 31.67 -3.59
CA GLU A 193 1.95 33.09 -3.21
C GLU A 193 1.10 33.50 -1.99
N GLN A 194 0.15 32.66 -1.58
CA GLN A 194 -0.69 32.85 -0.40
C GLN A 194 -0.01 32.41 0.90
N THR A 195 0.88 31.42 0.84
CA THR A 195 1.48 30.77 2.03
C THR A 195 2.97 30.38 1.80
N PRO A 196 3.87 31.36 1.63
CA PRO A 196 5.28 31.11 1.35
C PRO A 196 6.16 30.87 2.60
N LEU A 197 5.72 31.27 3.80
CA LEU A 197 6.64 31.58 4.90
C LEU A 197 7.36 30.34 5.46
N SER A 198 6.61 29.26 5.69
CA SER A 198 7.12 27.99 6.22
C SER A 198 8.13 27.33 5.28
N ILE A 199 7.86 27.39 3.97
CA ILE A 199 8.70 26.86 2.89
C ILE A 199 10.05 27.59 2.82
N LEU A 200 10.06 28.90 3.07
CA LEU A 200 11.30 29.68 3.14
C LEU A 200 12.11 29.35 4.41
N VAL A 201 11.47 29.08 5.56
CA VAL A 201 12.18 28.61 6.76
C VAL A 201 12.74 27.19 6.56
N PHE A 202 11.98 26.29 5.92
CA PHE A 202 12.43 24.94 5.54
C PHE A 202 13.68 24.94 4.63
N ALA A 203 13.85 25.95 3.78
CA ALA A 203 15.04 26.10 2.93
C ALA A 203 16.36 26.19 3.74
N ASN A 204 16.34 26.74 4.95
CA ASN A 204 17.51 26.74 5.83
C ASN A 204 17.88 25.31 6.28
N LEU A 205 16.88 24.47 6.57
CA LEU A 205 17.08 23.08 6.96
C LEU A 205 17.67 22.23 5.83
N VAL A 206 17.38 22.58 4.56
CA VAL A 206 18.01 21.97 3.38
C VAL A 206 19.52 22.30 3.32
N LYS A 207 19.90 23.56 3.58
CA LYS A 207 21.30 23.98 3.68
C LYS A 207 22.01 23.31 4.85
N GLU A 208 21.35 23.21 6.01
CA GLU A 208 21.88 22.58 7.21
C GLU A 208 22.00 21.05 7.10
N ALA A 209 21.06 20.39 6.42
CA ALA A 209 21.16 18.96 6.06
C ALA A 209 22.45 18.69 5.27
N GLY A 210 22.86 19.62 4.40
CA GLY A 210 24.11 19.56 3.65
C GLY A 210 23.92 19.22 2.18
N PHE A 211 22.73 19.48 1.61
CA PHE A 211 22.50 19.31 0.17
C PHE A 211 23.45 20.20 -0.64
N PRO A 212 24.08 19.68 -1.71
CA PRO A 212 24.96 20.49 -2.54
C PRO A 212 24.26 21.74 -3.11
N PRO A 213 24.97 22.89 -3.23
CA PRO A 213 24.42 24.10 -3.83
C PRO A 213 23.74 23.84 -5.17
N GLY A 214 22.50 24.34 -5.29
CA GLY A 214 21.70 24.25 -6.51
C GLY A 214 20.85 22.98 -6.64
N VAL A 215 21.02 21.97 -5.77
CA VAL A 215 20.20 20.73 -5.83
C VAL A 215 18.72 21.01 -5.57
N LEU A 216 18.41 21.94 -4.67
CA LEU A 216 17.08 22.44 -4.42
C LEU A 216 17.12 23.98 -4.37
N ASN A 217 16.34 24.61 -5.25
CA ASN A 217 16.14 26.05 -5.31
C ASN A 217 14.67 26.31 -5.01
N ILE A 218 14.38 27.27 -4.13
CA ILE A 218 13.03 27.56 -3.63
C ILE A 218 12.69 29.01 -3.96
N LEU A 219 11.62 29.17 -4.73
CA LEU A 219 11.11 30.45 -5.22
C LEU A 219 9.70 30.68 -4.70
N ASN A 220 9.39 31.91 -4.29
CA ASN A 220 8.04 32.40 -4.09
C ASN A 220 7.75 33.47 -5.16
N GLY A 221 6.53 33.57 -5.66
CA GLY A 221 6.21 34.39 -6.83
C GLY A 221 4.80 34.09 -7.34
N HIS A 222 4.24 34.95 -8.20
CA HIS A 222 2.89 34.70 -8.73
C HIS A 222 2.85 33.54 -9.72
N GLY A 223 1.80 32.70 -9.65
CA GLY A 223 1.60 31.61 -10.60
C GLY A 223 1.62 32.02 -12.09
N ARG A 224 1.11 33.22 -12.43
CA ARG A 224 1.12 33.77 -13.80
C ARG A 224 2.49 34.28 -14.27
N VAL A 225 3.48 34.39 -13.39
CA VAL A 225 4.83 34.91 -13.68
C VAL A 225 5.84 33.76 -13.48
N ALA A 226 6.29 33.52 -12.25
CA ALA A 226 7.24 32.45 -11.94
C ALA A 226 6.70 31.06 -12.29
N GLY A 227 5.42 30.78 -12.04
CA GLY A 227 4.81 29.48 -12.36
C GLY A 227 4.74 29.20 -13.88
N ALA A 228 4.34 30.21 -14.66
CA ALA A 228 4.32 30.14 -16.12
C ALA A 228 5.74 30.00 -16.71
N ALA A 229 6.70 30.79 -16.21
CA ALA A 229 8.11 30.69 -16.60
C ALA A 229 8.65 29.27 -16.33
N ILE A 230 8.46 28.72 -15.12
CA ILE A 230 8.86 27.34 -14.79
C ILE A 230 8.23 26.31 -15.73
N ALA A 231 6.93 26.41 -16.02
CA ALA A 231 6.26 25.46 -16.91
C ALA A 231 6.80 25.50 -18.36
N GLN A 232 7.17 26.69 -18.84
CA GLN A 232 7.62 26.92 -20.22
C GLN A 232 9.15 26.78 -20.39
N HIS A 233 9.93 26.91 -19.32
CA HIS A 233 11.40 26.96 -19.40
C HIS A 233 12.00 25.71 -20.06
N MET A 234 12.76 25.92 -21.15
CA MET A 234 13.30 24.84 -21.99
C MET A 234 14.32 23.96 -21.26
N GLY A 235 15.02 24.53 -20.27
CA GLY A 235 15.98 23.82 -19.42
C GLY A 235 15.38 23.01 -18.27
N ILE A 236 14.06 22.80 -18.23
CA ILE A 236 13.38 21.93 -17.25
C ILE A 236 12.87 20.66 -17.96
N ASP A 237 13.16 19.49 -17.38
CA ASP A 237 12.92 18.17 -17.97
C ASP A 237 11.60 17.52 -17.49
N LYS A 238 11.07 18.01 -16.36
CA LYS A 238 9.81 17.57 -15.76
C LYS A 238 9.08 18.72 -15.05
N ILE A 239 7.75 18.73 -15.11
CA ILE A 239 6.89 19.49 -14.19
C ILE A 239 6.13 18.55 -13.25
N ALA A 240 6.00 18.94 -11.98
CA ALA A 240 4.99 18.43 -11.07
C ALA A 240 4.17 19.60 -10.50
N PHE A 241 2.85 19.57 -10.68
CA PHE A 241 1.93 20.62 -10.23
C PHE A 241 0.84 20.03 -9.35
N THR A 242 0.55 20.67 -8.21
CA THR A 242 -0.71 20.46 -7.49
C THR A 242 -1.50 21.77 -7.37
N GLY A 243 -2.79 21.75 -7.69
CA GLY A 243 -3.67 22.93 -7.63
C GLY A 243 -4.93 22.80 -8.48
N SER A 244 -5.60 23.89 -8.83
CA SER A 244 -6.89 23.78 -9.55
C SER A 244 -6.77 23.15 -10.95
N THR A 245 -7.79 22.40 -11.36
CA THR A 245 -7.85 21.72 -12.67
C THR A 245 -7.80 22.68 -13.86
N ALA A 246 -8.25 23.94 -13.67
CA ALA A 246 -8.10 25.00 -14.67
C ALA A 246 -6.62 25.34 -14.89
N THR A 247 -5.86 25.58 -13.80
CA THR A 247 -4.42 25.86 -13.89
C THR A 247 -3.65 24.63 -14.38
N GLY A 248 -4.02 23.41 -13.96
CA GLY A 248 -3.40 22.17 -14.44
C GLY A 248 -3.45 22.01 -15.96
N LYS A 249 -4.54 22.44 -16.61
CA LYS A 249 -4.66 22.46 -18.08
C LYS A 249 -3.73 23.49 -18.73
N GLU A 250 -3.53 24.66 -18.13
CA GLU A 250 -2.58 25.66 -18.64
C GLU A 250 -1.12 25.26 -18.41
N ILE A 251 -0.82 24.53 -17.32
CA ILE A 251 0.48 23.88 -17.09
C ILE A 251 0.73 22.80 -18.15
N MET A 252 -0.25 21.95 -18.46
CA MET A 252 -0.14 20.92 -19.51
C MET A 252 0.19 21.51 -20.88
N LYS A 253 -0.52 22.58 -21.29
CA LYS A 253 -0.22 23.33 -22.52
C LYS A 253 1.19 23.92 -22.50
N SER A 254 1.57 24.54 -21.37
CA SER A 254 2.87 25.21 -21.20
C SER A 254 4.05 24.23 -21.21
N ALA A 255 3.86 23.01 -20.73
CA ALA A 255 4.89 21.96 -20.73
C ALA A 255 5.24 21.47 -22.14
N ALA A 256 4.28 21.45 -23.07
CA ALA A 256 4.44 20.85 -24.39
C ALA A 256 5.61 21.41 -25.24
N VAL A 257 6.08 22.63 -24.97
CA VAL A 257 7.14 23.33 -25.72
C VAL A 257 8.47 22.57 -25.86
N ASN A 258 8.77 21.64 -24.95
CA ASN A 258 9.90 20.71 -25.04
C ASN A 258 9.52 19.26 -24.70
N MET A 259 8.23 18.94 -24.71
CA MET A 259 7.67 17.63 -24.31
C MET A 259 8.12 17.15 -22.91
N LYS A 260 8.42 18.07 -21.97
CA LYS A 260 8.81 17.71 -20.59
C LYS A 260 7.73 16.89 -19.88
N ASN A 261 8.13 15.87 -19.13
CA ASN A 261 7.22 14.97 -18.42
C ASN A 261 6.34 15.74 -17.41
N ILE A 262 5.07 15.37 -17.25
CA ILE A 262 4.16 16.01 -16.30
C ILE A 262 3.68 15.03 -15.22
N THR A 263 3.56 15.54 -13.98
CA THR A 263 2.65 15.02 -12.96
C THR A 263 1.67 16.14 -12.62
N LEU A 264 0.38 15.88 -12.67
CA LEU A 264 -0.67 16.84 -12.35
C LEU A 264 -1.59 16.23 -11.29
N GLU A 265 -1.65 16.84 -10.11
CA GLU A 265 -2.70 16.55 -9.13
C GLU A 265 -3.62 17.75 -9.01
N THR A 266 -4.92 17.54 -9.12
CA THR A 266 -5.87 18.64 -9.21
C THR A 266 -7.16 18.38 -8.42
N GLY A 267 -8.21 19.16 -8.71
CA GLY A 267 -9.41 19.21 -7.89
C GLY A 267 -10.16 17.89 -7.80
N GLY A 268 -11.03 17.81 -6.79
CA GLY A 268 -11.88 16.65 -6.55
C GLY A 268 -13.34 17.01 -6.30
N LYS A 269 -14.19 15.99 -6.46
CA LYS A 269 -15.59 16.02 -6.00
C LYS A 269 -15.94 14.65 -5.39
N SER A 270 -15.10 14.23 -4.46
CA SER A 270 -15.08 12.87 -3.90
C SER A 270 -16.45 12.46 -3.35
N PRO A 271 -17.01 11.33 -3.81
CA PRO A 271 -18.21 10.73 -3.22
C PRO A 271 -17.87 9.95 -1.96
N LEU A 272 -18.76 10.02 -0.96
CA LEU A 272 -18.78 9.11 0.20
C LEU A 272 -20.14 8.42 0.22
N LEU A 273 -20.14 7.09 0.13
CA LEU A 273 -21.36 6.28 0.09
C LEU A 273 -21.66 5.72 1.49
N VAL A 274 -22.91 5.82 1.94
CA VAL A 274 -23.40 5.23 3.20
C VAL A 274 -24.58 4.31 2.91
N PHE A 275 -24.41 3.01 3.11
CA PHE A 275 -25.45 2.00 2.92
C PHE A 275 -26.27 1.79 4.21
N ASP A 276 -27.46 1.21 4.07
CA ASP A 276 -28.40 0.97 5.18
C ASP A 276 -27.82 0.06 6.29
N ASP A 277 -26.83 -0.78 5.96
CA ASP A 277 -26.14 -1.68 6.87
C ASP A 277 -24.86 -1.08 7.50
N ALA A 278 -24.51 0.17 7.17
CA ALA A 278 -23.31 0.83 7.70
C ALA A 278 -23.31 0.95 9.24
N ASP A 279 -22.12 1.14 9.81
CA ASP A 279 -22.06 1.70 11.15
C ASP A 279 -22.31 3.20 11.10
N LEU A 280 -23.53 3.62 11.45
CA LEU A 280 -23.98 5.00 11.26
C LEU A 280 -23.21 6.02 12.12
N ASP A 281 -22.75 5.61 13.30
CA ASP A 281 -21.94 6.46 14.20
C ASP A 281 -20.54 6.70 13.61
N GLN A 282 -19.90 5.64 13.09
CA GLN A 282 -18.61 5.77 12.42
C GLN A 282 -18.74 6.50 11.07
N ALA A 283 -19.77 6.21 10.27
CA ALA A 283 -20.03 6.88 9.01
C ALA A 283 -20.22 8.39 9.20
N VAL A 284 -20.95 8.83 10.23
CA VAL A 284 -21.10 10.26 10.57
C VAL A 284 -19.76 10.90 10.96
N LYS A 285 -18.95 10.25 11.80
CA LYS A 285 -17.66 10.77 12.28
C LYS A 285 -16.63 10.90 11.15
N TRP A 286 -16.48 9.86 10.35
CA TRP A 286 -15.58 9.88 9.20
C TRP A 286 -16.06 10.80 8.08
N SER A 287 -17.37 10.95 7.89
CA SER A 287 -17.91 11.97 6.97
C SER A 287 -17.60 13.39 7.42
N HIS A 288 -17.62 13.66 8.74
CA HIS A 288 -17.29 14.97 9.30
C HIS A 288 -15.81 15.30 9.09
N ILE A 289 -14.90 14.41 9.48
CA ILE A 289 -13.46 14.52 9.18
C ILE A 289 -13.23 14.66 7.67
N GLY A 290 -13.97 13.90 6.87
CA GLY A 290 -13.90 13.87 5.41
C GLY A 290 -14.12 15.21 4.70
N ILE A 291 -14.88 16.15 5.29
CA ILE A 291 -15.23 17.44 4.66
C ILE A 291 -15.00 18.68 5.54
N MET A 292 -14.88 18.56 6.86
CA MET A 292 -14.70 19.69 7.77
C MET A 292 -13.23 19.89 8.18
N SER A 293 -12.40 18.85 8.15
CA SER A 293 -10.95 18.98 8.44
C SER A 293 -10.25 19.94 7.46
N ASN A 294 -9.22 20.64 7.95
CA ASN A 294 -8.56 21.76 7.25
C ASN A 294 -9.54 22.77 6.62
N MET A 295 -10.68 22.99 7.28
CA MET A 295 -11.76 23.88 6.84
C MET A 295 -12.29 23.49 5.44
N GLY A 296 -12.28 22.19 5.10
CA GLY A 296 -12.69 21.64 3.80
C GLY A 296 -11.77 21.99 2.62
N GLN A 297 -10.59 22.56 2.88
CA GLN A 297 -9.60 22.94 1.88
C GLN A 297 -8.70 21.74 1.48
N ILE A 298 -9.32 20.61 1.16
CA ILE A 298 -8.64 19.34 0.82
C ILE A 298 -9.16 18.85 -0.54
N CYS A 299 -8.25 18.51 -1.47
CA CYS A 299 -8.63 18.05 -2.82
C CYS A 299 -9.44 16.74 -2.80
N THR A 300 -9.16 15.85 -1.86
CA THR A 300 -9.89 14.59 -1.63
C THR A 300 -11.18 14.77 -0.83
N ALA A 301 -11.53 15.98 -0.36
CA ALA A 301 -12.66 16.18 0.55
C ALA A 301 -13.98 15.58 0.04
N THR A 302 -14.64 14.81 0.91
CA THR A 302 -15.87 14.04 0.61
C THR A 302 -17.11 14.95 0.59
N SER A 303 -17.06 15.94 -0.30
CA SER A 303 -18.04 17.01 -0.46
C SER A 303 -19.36 16.57 -1.08
N ARG A 304 -19.46 15.31 -1.55
CA ARG A 304 -20.72 14.65 -1.89
C ARG A 304 -20.92 13.43 -0.99
N ILE A 305 -21.81 13.53 -0.01
CA ILE A 305 -22.26 12.35 0.74
C ILE A 305 -23.52 11.80 0.05
N LEU A 306 -23.50 10.52 -0.27
CA LEU A 306 -24.61 9.79 -0.87
C LEU A 306 -25.07 8.75 0.15
N VAL A 307 -26.34 8.77 0.55
CA VAL A 307 -26.85 7.94 1.65
C VAL A 307 -28.07 7.13 1.18
N GLN A 308 -28.13 5.86 1.56
CA GLN A 308 -29.24 4.99 1.21
C GLN A 308 -30.54 5.41 1.93
N GLU A 309 -31.69 5.31 1.25
CA GLU A 309 -32.96 5.86 1.73
C GLU A 309 -33.45 5.31 3.09
N GLY A 310 -33.07 4.09 3.50
CA GLY A 310 -33.46 3.52 4.80
C GLY A 310 -32.78 4.14 6.03
N VAL A 311 -31.65 4.83 5.83
CA VAL A 311 -30.89 5.56 6.87
C VAL A 311 -30.74 7.06 6.62
N TYR A 312 -31.14 7.58 5.46
CA TYR A 312 -30.96 8.99 5.04
C TYR A 312 -31.31 10.03 6.14
N ASP A 313 -32.55 10.06 6.64
CA ASP A 313 -32.97 11.07 7.63
C ASP A 313 -32.17 10.97 8.95
N LYS A 314 -31.88 9.73 9.37
CA LYS A 314 -31.09 9.47 10.59
C LYS A 314 -29.66 9.95 10.43
N PHE A 315 -29.07 9.72 9.25
CA PHE A 315 -27.74 10.22 8.92
C PHE A 315 -27.70 11.74 8.91
N VAL A 316 -28.65 12.40 8.21
CA VAL A 316 -28.67 13.86 8.07
C VAL A 316 -28.76 14.55 9.44
N GLU A 317 -29.67 14.10 10.31
CA GLU A 317 -29.80 14.68 11.65
C GLU A 317 -28.56 14.38 12.51
N ALA A 318 -28.08 13.14 12.57
CA ALA A 318 -26.89 12.78 13.34
C ALA A 318 -25.62 13.50 12.85
N PHE A 319 -25.48 13.72 11.54
CA PHE A 319 -24.38 14.45 10.93
C PHE A 319 -24.43 15.94 11.29
N LYS A 320 -25.59 16.61 11.17
CA LYS A 320 -25.77 17.99 11.66
C LYS A 320 -25.42 18.09 13.15
N ASP A 321 -25.92 17.17 13.97
CA ASP A 321 -25.67 17.15 15.40
C ASP A 321 -24.19 16.97 15.75
N TYR A 322 -23.45 16.17 14.96
CA TYR A 322 -22.01 15.97 15.16
C TYR A 322 -21.18 17.16 14.64
N VAL A 323 -21.50 17.71 13.47
CA VAL A 323 -20.90 18.95 12.94
C VAL A 323 -21.04 20.09 13.96
N GLY A 324 -22.25 20.33 14.47
CA GLY A 324 -22.51 21.42 15.42
C GLY A 324 -21.84 21.26 16.80
N LYS A 325 -21.44 20.04 17.18
CA LYS A 325 -20.71 19.76 18.43
C LYS A 325 -19.19 19.80 18.25
N THR A 326 -18.69 19.40 17.08
CA THR A 326 -17.26 19.16 16.84
C THR A 326 -16.59 20.30 16.07
N SER A 327 -17.25 20.92 15.08
CA SER A 327 -16.68 22.02 14.28
C SER A 327 -16.70 23.37 15.02
N LYS A 328 -16.01 23.44 16.17
CA LYS A 328 -15.73 24.69 16.87
C LYS A 328 -14.87 25.61 16.00
N ILE A 329 -15.42 26.78 15.67
CA ILE A 329 -14.71 27.83 14.92
C ILE A 329 -14.03 28.78 15.91
N GLY A 330 -12.76 29.10 15.72
CA GLY A 330 -12.00 29.90 16.69
C GLY A 330 -10.61 30.33 16.22
N ASP A 331 -9.82 30.82 17.17
CA ASP A 331 -8.38 31.08 16.99
C ASP A 331 -7.65 29.76 16.67
N PRO A 332 -6.95 29.63 15.54
CA PRO A 332 -6.19 28.42 15.19
C PRO A 332 -5.15 28.00 16.23
N PHE A 333 -4.68 28.89 17.11
CA PHE A 333 -3.77 28.56 18.20
C PHE A 333 -4.45 28.06 19.49
N SER A 334 -5.79 28.02 19.53
CA SER A 334 -6.55 27.46 20.66
C SER A 334 -6.76 25.94 20.52
N ASP A 335 -6.48 25.18 21.58
CA ASP A 335 -6.75 23.74 21.66
C ASP A 335 -8.24 23.37 21.56
N GLU A 336 -9.15 24.35 21.66
CA GLU A 336 -10.59 24.14 21.42
C GLU A 336 -11.01 24.31 19.95
N THR A 337 -10.15 24.85 19.08
CA THR A 337 -10.51 25.15 17.68
C THR A 337 -10.33 23.92 16.79
N PHE A 338 -11.45 23.44 16.21
CA PHE A 338 -11.42 22.47 15.12
C PHE A 338 -11.33 23.15 13.75
N GLN A 339 -11.92 24.35 13.60
CA GLN A 339 -12.08 25.02 12.32
C GLN A 339 -11.52 26.45 12.34
N GLY A 340 -10.46 26.69 11.58
CA GLY A 340 -9.89 28.02 11.35
C GLY A 340 -10.65 28.83 10.28
N PRO A 341 -10.07 29.94 9.80
CA PRO A 341 -10.54 30.68 8.63
C PRO A 341 -10.20 29.97 7.31
N GLN A 342 -10.77 30.42 6.19
CA GLN A 342 -10.25 30.11 4.86
C GLN A 342 -8.94 30.87 4.62
N VAL A 343 -8.03 30.32 3.81
CA VAL A 343 -6.67 30.88 3.60
C VAL A 343 -6.64 32.33 3.10
N THR A 344 -7.66 32.77 2.37
CA THR A 344 -7.71 34.11 1.76
C THR A 344 -9.14 34.62 1.62
N LYS A 345 -9.27 35.94 1.57
CA LYS A 345 -10.51 36.64 1.19
C LYS A 345 -11.15 36.08 -0.09
N ALA A 346 -10.35 35.81 -1.12
CA ALA A 346 -10.84 35.29 -2.40
C ALA A 346 -11.44 33.87 -2.26
N GLN A 347 -10.87 33.01 -1.42
CA GLN A 347 -11.43 31.69 -1.15
C GLN A 347 -12.70 31.78 -0.27
N TYR A 348 -12.71 32.65 0.72
CA TYR A 348 -13.90 32.96 1.53
C TYR A 348 -15.07 33.49 0.69
N GLU A 349 -14.82 34.46 -0.20
CA GLU A 349 -15.81 34.99 -1.14
C GLU A 349 -16.28 33.91 -2.14
N ARG A 350 -15.38 33.02 -2.60
CA ARG A 350 -15.74 31.85 -3.41
C ARG A 350 -16.71 30.93 -2.68
N VAL A 351 -16.43 30.52 -1.44
CA VAL A 351 -17.32 29.62 -0.68
C VAL A 351 -18.69 30.26 -0.44
N LEU A 352 -18.74 31.54 -0.06
CA LEU A 352 -19.99 32.28 0.08
C LEU A 352 -20.79 32.34 -1.24
N SER A 353 -20.12 32.48 -2.39
CA SER A 353 -20.80 32.44 -3.69
C SER A 353 -21.43 31.07 -4.02
N TYR A 354 -20.87 29.95 -3.54
CA TYR A 354 -21.49 28.63 -3.69
C TYR A 354 -22.66 28.37 -2.75
N ILE A 355 -22.67 29.03 -1.59
CA ILE A 355 -23.83 29.02 -0.68
C ILE A 355 -25.04 29.69 -1.36
N GLU A 356 -24.86 30.86 -1.97
CA GLU A 356 -25.93 31.53 -2.72
C GLU A 356 -26.28 30.79 -4.01
N ALA A 357 -25.33 30.13 -4.67
CA ALA A 357 -25.61 29.23 -5.79
C ALA A 357 -26.49 28.04 -5.36
N GLY A 358 -26.17 27.35 -4.26
CA GLY A 358 -26.98 26.24 -3.75
C GLY A 358 -28.42 26.64 -3.44
N LYS A 359 -28.61 27.80 -2.78
CA LYS A 359 -29.93 28.40 -2.54
C LYS A 359 -30.68 28.71 -3.85
N SER A 360 -29.97 29.21 -4.87
CA SER A 360 -30.53 29.62 -6.16
C SER A 360 -30.88 28.45 -7.09
N ASP A 361 -30.05 27.40 -7.10
CA ASP A 361 -30.26 26.16 -7.84
C ASP A 361 -31.44 25.33 -7.26
N GLY A 362 -31.86 25.63 -6.02
CA GLY A 362 -33.01 25.01 -5.36
C GLY A 362 -32.65 23.91 -4.34
N ALA A 363 -31.39 23.82 -3.92
CA ALA A 363 -30.99 22.93 -2.82
C ALA A 363 -31.49 23.47 -1.47
N THR A 364 -31.76 22.57 -0.52
CA THR A 364 -32.19 22.93 0.84
C THR A 364 -30.99 23.15 1.74
N LEU A 365 -30.81 24.37 2.25
CA LEU A 365 -29.80 24.67 3.26
C LEU A 365 -30.24 24.12 4.62
N ALA A 366 -29.53 23.11 5.14
CA ALA A 366 -29.91 22.36 6.35
C ALA A 366 -29.09 22.75 7.60
N MET A 367 -27.90 23.34 7.42
CA MET A 367 -27.06 23.89 8.49
C MET A 367 -26.06 24.91 7.91
N GLY A 368 -25.76 25.95 8.69
CA GLY A 368 -24.81 27.01 8.35
C GLY A 368 -25.21 27.80 7.12
N GLY A 369 -24.22 28.20 6.32
CA GLY A 369 -24.44 28.97 5.09
C GLY A 369 -24.31 30.48 5.29
N GLU A 370 -23.41 30.92 6.18
CA GLU A 370 -23.08 32.33 6.41
C GLU A 370 -21.61 32.57 6.77
N ALA A 371 -21.20 33.84 6.71
CA ALA A 371 -19.93 34.31 7.23
C ALA A 371 -19.96 34.28 8.78
N TYR A 372 -19.00 33.59 9.40
CA TYR A 372 -19.00 33.41 10.85
C TYR A 372 -18.25 34.55 11.54
N LYS A 373 -18.99 35.53 12.07
CA LYS A 373 -18.43 36.79 12.60
C LYS A 373 -18.36 36.90 14.13
N ASN A 374 -18.53 35.79 14.84
CA ASN A 374 -18.45 35.73 16.31
C ASN A 374 -17.02 35.51 16.86
N VAL A 375 -16.01 35.59 15.99
CA VAL A 375 -14.56 35.40 16.28
C VAL A 375 -13.76 36.55 15.64
N GLY A 376 -12.47 36.68 15.97
CA GLY A 376 -11.58 37.65 15.34
C GLY A 376 -12.02 39.12 15.48
N ASN A 377 -12.83 39.45 16.49
CA ASN A 377 -13.53 40.75 16.61
C ASN A 377 -14.35 41.14 15.36
N GLY A 378 -14.92 40.14 14.67
CA GLY A 378 -15.67 40.32 13.41
C GLY A 378 -14.82 40.34 12.13
N LYS A 379 -13.49 40.28 12.26
CA LYS A 379 -12.56 40.13 11.13
C LYS A 379 -12.32 38.67 10.76
N GLY A 380 -11.53 38.46 9.71
CA GLY A 380 -11.05 37.15 9.28
C GLY A 380 -12.02 36.41 8.37
N PHE A 381 -11.47 35.41 7.70
CA PHE A 381 -12.09 34.71 6.56
C PHE A 381 -12.88 33.46 6.99
N PHE A 382 -13.59 33.54 8.12
CA PHE A 382 -14.34 32.43 8.71
C PHE A 382 -15.71 32.20 8.06
N VAL A 383 -16.02 30.96 7.70
CA VAL A 383 -17.32 30.51 7.15
C VAL A 383 -17.87 29.40 8.05
N SER A 384 -19.19 29.33 8.24
CA SER A 384 -19.81 28.26 9.01
C SER A 384 -19.84 26.91 8.26
N PRO A 385 -19.74 25.77 8.98
CA PRO A 385 -19.98 24.45 8.42
C PRO A 385 -21.32 24.40 7.67
N THR A 386 -21.27 24.21 6.36
CA THR A 386 -22.44 24.32 5.49
C THR A 386 -22.89 22.94 5.02
N VAL A 387 -24.16 22.62 5.23
CA VAL A 387 -24.79 21.37 4.81
C VAL A 387 -25.98 21.66 3.91
N PHE A 388 -25.95 21.19 2.67
CA PHE A 388 -27.09 21.20 1.75
C PHE A 388 -27.68 19.80 1.58
N THR A 389 -29.01 19.70 1.59
CA THR A 389 -29.80 18.50 1.31
C THR A 389 -30.74 18.73 0.12
N ASN A 390 -31.45 17.69 -0.33
CA ASN A 390 -32.35 17.73 -1.49
C ASN A 390 -31.63 18.17 -2.79
N VAL A 391 -30.35 17.81 -2.90
CA VAL A 391 -29.48 18.21 -4.01
C VAL A 391 -29.64 17.24 -5.18
N LYS A 392 -29.87 17.79 -6.38
CA LYS A 392 -29.91 17.03 -7.64
C LYS A 392 -28.53 16.98 -8.30
N SER A 393 -28.29 15.98 -9.14
CA SER A 393 -26.99 15.80 -9.80
C SER A 393 -26.64 16.87 -10.84
N ASP A 394 -27.61 17.63 -11.35
CA ASP A 394 -27.41 18.75 -12.28
C ASP A 394 -26.99 20.08 -11.59
N MET A 395 -27.22 20.21 -10.28
CA MET A 395 -26.90 21.43 -9.53
C MET A 395 -25.40 21.72 -9.48
N ARG A 396 -25.04 23.01 -9.53
CA ARG A 396 -23.64 23.47 -9.52
C ARG A 396 -22.89 23.01 -8.28
N VAL A 397 -23.56 23.03 -7.13
CA VAL A 397 -23.00 22.58 -5.85
C VAL A 397 -22.73 21.06 -5.79
N PHE A 398 -23.36 20.26 -6.66
CA PHE A 398 -23.05 18.84 -6.84
C PHE A 398 -21.91 18.61 -7.84
N ARG A 399 -21.79 19.44 -8.88
CA ARG A 399 -20.77 19.30 -9.93
C ARG A 399 -19.43 19.94 -9.60
N GLU A 400 -19.42 21.14 -9.05
CA GLU A 400 -18.24 22.00 -8.93
C GLU A 400 -17.51 21.83 -7.58
N GLU A 401 -16.19 21.90 -7.60
CA GLU A 401 -15.34 21.90 -6.40
C GLU A 401 -15.45 23.24 -5.65
N VAL A 402 -15.95 23.21 -4.40
CA VAL A 402 -16.11 24.41 -3.56
C VAL A 402 -14.83 24.74 -2.79
N PHE A 403 -14.14 23.70 -2.29
CA PHE A 403 -12.88 23.78 -1.54
C PHE A 403 -12.96 24.57 -0.21
N GLY A 404 -14.05 24.36 0.53
CA GLY A 404 -14.31 24.94 1.85
C GLY A 404 -15.22 24.02 2.68
N PRO A 405 -15.68 24.42 3.88
CA PRO A 405 -16.39 23.56 4.82
C PRO A 405 -17.86 23.38 4.39
N PHE A 406 -18.06 22.72 3.26
CA PHE A 406 -19.29 22.71 2.48
C PHE A 406 -19.56 21.30 1.94
N VAL A 407 -20.71 20.72 2.29
CA VAL A 407 -21.12 19.39 1.83
C VAL A 407 -22.51 19.40 1.21
N VAL A 408 -22.69 18.59 0.16
CA VAL A 408 -24.01 18.20 -0.33
C VAL A 408 -24.33 16.77 0.10
N ILE A 409 -25.54 16.53 0.59
CA ILE A 409 -26.07 15.22 0.93
C ILE A 409 -27.25 14.91 0.00
N ALA A 410 -27.22 13.74 -0.64
CA ALA A 410 -28.27 13.26 -1.53
C ALA A 410 -28.57 11.77 -1.28
N SER A 411 -29.76 11.30 -1.65
CA SER A 411 -30.17 9.91 -1.46
C SER A 411 -29.82 8.99 -2.64
N PHE A 412 -29.81 7.68 -2.39
CA PHE A 412 -29.86 6.63 -3.40
C PHE A 412 -30.65 5.40 -2.90
N LYS A 413 -31.08 4.53 -3.80
CA LYS A 413 -31.86 3.32 -3.50
C LYS A 413 -31.04 2.03 -3.60
N THR A 414 -30.24 1.88 -4.66
CA THR A 414 -29.50 0.64 -4.97
C THR A 414 -28.00 0.87 -5.13
N GLU A 415 -27.20 -0.21 -5.17
CA GLU A 415 -25.74 -0.14 -5.42
C GLU A 415 -25.44 0.51 -6.77
N GLU A 416 -26.25 0.21 -7.78
CA GLU A 416 -26.11 0.72 -9.15
C GLU A 416 -26.33 2.23 -9.20
N GLU A 417 -27.40 2.73 -8.56
CA GLU A 417 -27.66 4.17 -8.47
C GLU A 417 -26.58 4.90 -7.65
N ALA A 418 -26.06 4.26 -6.59
CA ALA A 418 -24.96 4.82 -5.80
C ALA A 418 -23.69 5.00 -6.63
N LEU A 419 -23.35 3.99 -7.45
CA LEU A 419 -22.21 4.00 -8.37
C LEU A 419 -22.39 4.98 -9.53
N GLU A 420 -23.58 5.06 -10.11
CA GLU A 420 -23.93 6.05 -11.15
C GLU A 420 -23.70 7.46 -10.61
N LYS A 421 -24.33 7.81 -9.48
CA LYS A 421 -24.15 9.13 -8.85
C LYS A 421 -22.71 9.38 -8.41
N ALA A 422 -21.98 8.37 -7.96
CA ALA A 422 -20.56 8.49 -7.59
C ALA A 422 -19.70 8.87 -8.80
N ASN A 423 -19.88 8.17 -9.92
CA ASN A 423 -19.07 8.31 -11.12
C ASN A 423 -19.51 9.48 -12.02
N ASP A 424 -20.74 9.98 -11.87
CA ASP A 424 -21.32 11.13 -12.60
C ASP A 424 -20.66 12.48 -12.22
N THR A 425 -19.38 12.61 -12.56
CA THR A 425 -18.55 13.80 -12.37
C THR A 425 -17.32 13.76 -13.29
N THR A 426 -16.76 14.93 -13.61
CA THR A 426 -15.52 15.07 -14.37
C THR A 426 -14.27 14.72 -13.56
N TYR A 427 -14.41 14.59 -12.24
CA TYR A 427 -13.35 14.32 -11.28
C TYR A 427 -13.24 12.82 -10.93
N GLY A 428 -12.14 12.43 -10.31
CA GLY A 428 -11.86 11.05 -9.91
C GLY A 428 -10.64 10.95 -8.99
N LEU A 429 -10.64 11.71 -7.88
CA LEU A 429 -9.51 11.73 -6.95
C LEU A 429 -9.69 10.72 -5.81
N GLY A 430 -10.37 11.10 -4.72
CA GLY A 430 -10.71 10.19 -3.62
C GLY A 430 -12.18 9.74 -3.67
N SER A 431 -12.50 8.72 -2.89
CA SER A 431 -13.87 8.24 -2.64
C SER A 431 -13.92 7.40 -1.37
N ALA A 432 -15.08 7.27 -0.73
CA ALA A 432 -15.24 6.47 0.48
C ALA A 432 -16.54 5.64 0.47
N VAL A 433 -16.55 4.48 1.14
CA VAL A 433 -17.68 3.54 1.18
C VAL A 433 -17.90 3.01 2.59
N PHE A 434 -19.11 3.18 3.14
CA PHE A 434 -19.51 2.73 4.47
C PHE A 434 -20.60 1.65 4.37
N THR A 435 -20.25 0.44 4.81
CA THR A 435 -21.10 -0.77 4.78
C THR A 435 -20.42 -1.86 5.62
N LYS A 436 -21.19 -2.78 6.23
CA LYS A 436 -20.67 -3.94 6.97
C LYS A 436 -20.48 -5.16 6.05
N ASP A 437 -21.20 -5.18 4.93
CA ASP A 437 -20.97 -6.10 3.81
C ASP A 437 -19.66 -5.76 3.07
N ILE A 438 -18.57 -6.44 3.45
CA ILE A 438 -17.24 -6.24 2.88
C ILE A 438 -17.17 -6.66 1.39
N VAL A 439 -18.01 -7.60 0.95
CA VAL A 439 -18.08 -8.06 -0.46
C VAL A 439 -18.66 -6.94 -1.33
N LYS A 440 -19.74 -6.28 -0.87
CA LYS A 440 -20.27 -5.05 -1.46
C LYS A 440 -19.23 -3.94 -1.46
N ALA A 441 -18.50 -3.73 -0.36
CA ALA A 441 -17.46 -2.71 -0.29
C ALA A 441 -16.38 -2.90 -1.38
N HIS A 442 -15.85 -4.11 -1.54
CA HIS A 442 -14.87 -4.41 -2.60
C HIS A 442 -15.47 -4.35 -4.01
N ARG A 443 -16.72 -4.81 -4.20
CA ARG A 443 -17.43 -4.73 -5.48
C ARG A 443 -17.65 -3.28 -5.93
N ILE A 444 -17.95 -2.38 -4.99
CA ILE A 444 -18.06 -0.94 -5.24
C ILE A 444 -16.68 -0.33 -5.48
N ALA A 445 -15.69 -0.62 -4.64
CA ALA A 445 -14.33 -0.08 -4.77
C ALA A 445 -13.66 -0.44 -6.10
N ARG A 446 -14.01 -1.58 -6.70
CA ARG A 446 -13.58 -1.97 -8.06
C ARG A 446 -14.29 -1.20 -9.18
N LYS A 447 -15.50 -0.66 -8.95
CA LYS A 447 -16.35 0.02 -9.95
C LYS A 447 -16.34 1.55 -9.86
N ILE A 448 -15.83 2.12 -8.76
CA ILE A 448 -15.81 3.56 -8.53
C ILE A 448 -14.61 4.21 -9.23
N GLU A 449 -14.85 5.25 -10.02
CA GLU A 449 -13.84 5.84 -10.92
C GLU A 449 -13.01 6.92 -10.20
N ALA A 450 -12.29 6.48 -9.16
CA ALA A 450 -11.41 7.29 -8.33
C ALA A 450 -9.97 6.75 -8.32
N GLY A 451 -9.01 7.60 -7.98
CA GLY A 451 -7.62 7.20 -7.74
C GLY A 451 -7.41 6.48 -6.41
N MET A 452 -8.21 6.82 -5.40
CA MET A 452 -8.19 6.22 -4.06
C MET A 452 -9.62 5.90 -3.59
N VAL A 453 -9.76 4.81 -2.84
CA VAL A 453 -11.02 4.38 -2.22
C VAL A 453 -10.78 3.99 -0.76
N TRP A 454 -11.47 4.64 0.17
CA TRP A 454 -11.52 4.26 1.58
C TRP A 454 -12.73 3.37 1.87
N ILE A 455 -12.56 2.34 2.69
CA ILE A 455 -13.65 1.45 3.12
C ILE A 455 -13.78 1.57 4.64
N ASN A 456 -14.95 2.05 5.09
CA ASN A 456 -15.27 2.36 6.50
C ASN A 456 -14.34 3.39 7.18
N SER A 457 -13.59 4.17 6.40
CA SER A 457 -12.79 5.34 6.83
C SER A 457 -12.88 6.49 5.81
N SER A 458 -12.20 7.62 6.06
CA SER A 458 -12.07 8.73 5.11
C SER A 458 -10.90 9.63 5.47
N GLN A 459 -10.12 10.07 4.48
CA GLN A 459 -8.96 10.97 4.62
C GLN A 459 -7.76 10.44 5.44
N ASP A 460 -7.79 9.21 5.93
CA ASP A 460 -6.66 8.51 6.57
C ASP A 460 -5.61 8.06 5.52
N SER A 461 -5.06 9.04 4.81
CA SER A 461 -4.03 8.88 3.78
C SER A 461 -2.67 8.55 4.40
N ASP A 462 -1.84 7.79 3.69
CA ASP A 462 -0.51 7.40 4.14
C ASP A 462 0.49 7.51 2.98
N TYR A 463 1.63 8.17 3.22
CA TYR A 463 2.67 8.44 2.21
C TYR A 463 3.30 7.18 1.59
N ARG A 464 3.05 5.99 2.15
CA ARG A 464 3.47 4.69 1.60
C ARG A 464 2.55 4.18 0.49
N ILE A 465 1.35 4.74 0.36
CA ILE A 465 0.32 4.36 -0.62
C ILE A 465 0.31 5.36 -1.79
N PRO A 466 0.20 4.92 -3.06
CA PRO A 466 0.08 5.84 -4.19
C PRO A 466 -1.15 6.75 -4.08
N PHE A 467 -0.94 8.05 -4.29
CA PHE A 467 -1.99 9.07 -4.33
C PHE A 467 -2.04 9.69 -5.72
N GLY A 468 -3.23 9.84 -6.29
CA GLY A 468 -3.42 10.73 -7.43
C GLY A 468 -4.62 10.41 -8.31
N GLY A 469 -5.08 11.40 -9.07
CA GLY A 469 -6.38 11.36 -9.73
C GLY A 469 -6.49 10.49 -11.00
N VAL A 470 -7.74 10.21 -11.38
CA VAL A 470 -8.13 9.83 -12.76
C VAL A 470 -9.07 10.90 -13.35
N LYS A 471 -9.54 10.72 -14.59
CA LYS A 471 -10.37 11.70 -15.32
C LYS A 471 -9.70 13.09 -15.35
N GLN A 472 -10.40 14.15 -14.96
CA GLN A 472 -9.83 15.51 -14.87
C GLN A 472 -9.23 15.83 -13.50
N SER A 473 -9.14 14.85 -12.57
CA SER A 473 -8.47 15.07 -11.28
C SER A 473 -6.95 14.96 -11.37
N GLY A 474 -6.35 14.20 -12.30
CA GLY A 474 -4.89 14.14 -12.39
C GLY A 474 -4.30 13.32 -13.53
N ILE A 475 -2.97 13.39 -13.64
CA ILE A 475 -2.11 12.60 -14.53
C ILE A 475 -0.84 12.21 -13.75
N GLY A 476 -0.57 10.92 -13.67
CA GLY A 476 0.53 10.37 -12.87
C GLY A 476 0.08 9.98 -11.46
N ARG A 477 1.04 9.82 -10.55
CA ARG A 477 0.83 9.61 -9.11
C ARG A 477 1.94 10.31 -8.34
N GLU A 478 1.64 10.70 -7.11
CA GLU A 478 2.61 11.00 -6.05
C GLU A 478 2.48 9.93 -4.95
N LEU A 479 3.34 9.97 -3.93
CA LEU A 479 3.39 8.99 -2.84
C LEU A 479 3.65 7.52 -3.28
N GLY A 480 3.97 6.67 -2.29
CA GLY A 480 4.33 5.27 -2.48
C GLY A 480 5.55 5.04 -3.40
N GLU A 481 5.73 3.79 -3.83
CA GLU A 481 6.72 3.44 -4.87
C GLU A 481 6.34 4.04 -6.24
N ALA A 482 5.04 4.11 -6.55
CA ALA A 482 4.54 4.63 -7.83
C ALA A 482 5.01 6.07 -8.12
N GLY A 483 5.14 6.92 -7.09
CA GLY A 483 5.68 8.27 -7.22
C GLY A 483 7.10 8.32 -7.80
N LEU A 484 7.94 7.29 -7.59
CA LEU A 484 9.32 7.23 -8.09
C LEU A 484 9.39 7.02 -9.61
N GLU A 485 8.36 6.38 -10.20
CA GLU A 485 8.28 6.15 -11.65
C GLU A 485 8.25 7.49 -12.40
N ALA A 486 7.51 8.47 -11.87
CA ALA A 486 7.37 9.78 -12.48
C ALA A 486 8.66 10.63 -12.47
N TYR A 487 9.70 10.22 -11.74
CA TYR A 487 10.96 10.95 -11.52
C TYR A 487 12.22 10.23 -12.06
N SER A 488 12.07 9.14 -12.81
CA SER A 488 13.22 8.46 -13.45
C SER A 488 12.90 7.85 -14.81
N ASN A 489 13.83 8.02 -15.76
CA ASN A 489 13.78 7.41 -17.09
C ASN A 489 14.33 5.98 -17.06
N LYS A 490 13.69 5.07 -17.80
CA LYS A 490 14.18 3.70 -18.06
C LYS A 490 15.08 3.69 -19.31
N LYS A 491 16.38 3.46 -19.13
CA LYS A 491 17.34 3.27 -20.23
C LYS A 491 17.60 1.79 -20.45
N ALA A 492 17.24 1.25 -21.61
CA ALA A 492 17.68 -0.09 -22.01
C ALA A 492 19.14 -0.07 -22.51
N VAL A 493 19.90 -1.08 -22.09
CA VAL A 493 21.28 -1.33 -22.53
C VAL A 493 21.34 -2.74 -23.13
N HIS A 494 22.02 -2.86 -24.27
CA HIS A 494 22.18 -4.10 -25.01
C HIS A 494 23.65 -4.36 -25.27
N VAL A 495 24.16 -5.49 -24.76
CA VAL A 495 25.54 -5.94 -24.91
C VAL A 495 25.55 -7.19 -25.77
N ASN A 496 26.18 -7.11 -26.94
CA ASN A 496 26.42 -8.26 -27.80
C ASN A 496 27.53 -9.13 -27.19
N LEU A 497 27.26 -10.43 -27.01
CA LEU A 497 28.20 -11.40 -26.45
C LEU A 497 28.68 -12.45 -27.47
N GLY A 498 28.02 -12.59 -28.62
CA GLY A 498 28.36 -13.64 -29.59
C GLY A 498 27.90 -13.44 -31.05
N SER A 499 27.01 -12.50 -31.34
CA SER A 499 26.47 -12.27 -32.69
C SER A 499 27.41 -11.40 -33.53
N TRP A 500 28.49 -12.00 -34.04
CA TRP A 500 29.50 -11.31 -34.86
C TRP A 500 29.20 -11.45 -36.36
N LEU A 501 29.09 -10.34 -37.08
CA LEU A 501 28.91 -10.33 -38.53
C LEU A 501 30.23 -10.65 -39.24
N PHE A 502 30.37 -11.89 -39.71
CA PHE A 502 31.45 -12.28 -40.62
C PHE A 502 31.18 -11.73 -42.02
N VAL A 503 31.88 -10.65 -42.38
CA VAL A 503 31.87 -10.13 -43.76
C VAL A 503 32.54 -11.16 -44.67
N SER A 504 31.80 -11.68 -45.64
CA SER A 504 32.24 -12.71 -46.60
C SER A 504 33.18 -12.16 -47.68
N GLY A 505 34.31 -11.60 -47.25
CA GLY A 505 35.41 -11.18 -48.12
C GLY A 505 35.91 -12.36 -48.96
N SER A 506 35.57 -12.35 -50.25
CA SER A 506 35.84 -13.45 -51.19
C SER A 506 37.33 -13.55 -51.57
N CYS A 507 38.17 -13.93 -50.61
CA CYS A 507 39.58 -14.21 -50.83
C CYS A 507 39.73 -15.53 -51.61
N ARG A 508 39.85 -15.43 -52.93
CA ARG A 508 40.12 -16.57 -53.81
C ARG A 508 41.53 -17.09 -53.55
N LEU A 509 41.67 -18.05 -52.63
CA LEU A 509 42.90 -18.83 -52.49
C LEU A 509 43.13 -19.62 -53.79
N ALA A 510 44.11 -19.18 -54.57
CA ALA A 510 44.52 -19.87 -55.79
C ALA A 510 45.08 -21.25 -55.45
N SER A 511 44.78 -22.23 -56.31
CA SER A 511 45.19 -23.62 -56.13
C SER A 511 46.72 -23.78 -56.13
N PHE A 512 47.28 -24.33 -55.06
CA PHE A 512 48.58 -25.00 -55.10
C PHE A 512 48.42 -26.47 -54.76
N SER A 513 48.80 -27.33 -55.71
CA SER A 513 48.77 -28.78 -55.60
C SER A 513 49.81 -29.29 -54.61
N THR A 514 49.45 -30.28 -53.80
CA THR A 514 50.37 -30.96 -52.88
C THR A 514 51.35 -31.90 -53.60
N PRO A 515 52.65 -31.83 -53.29
CA PRO A 515 53.58 -32.94 -53.46
C PRO A 515 53.72 -33.71 -52.13
N ARG A 516 53.71 -35.05 -52.19
CA ARG A 516 54.10 -35.88 -51.03
C ARG A 516 55.62 -35.81 -50.84
N VAL A 517 56.09 -35.47 -49.64
CA VAL A 517 57.44 -35.83 -49.15
C VAL A 517 57.33 -36.32 -47.70
N THR A 518 58.07 -37.37 -47.37
CA THR A 518 58.09 -38.03 -46.07
C THR A 518 59.14 -37.45 -45.12
N GLY A 519 58.79 -37.29 -43.84
CA GLY A 519 59.71 -37.35 -42.70
C GLY A 519 60.87 -36.35 -42.65
N GLY A 520 60.69 -35.25 -41.91
CA GLY A 520 61.77 -34.33 -41.57
C GLY A 520 61.33 -33.23 -40.61
N CYS A 521 62.19 -32.90 -39.65
CA CYS A 521 61.97 -31.94 -38.56
C CYS A 521 61.31 -30.61 -38.99
N PHE A 522 60.25 -30.20 -38.30
CA PHE A 522 59.92 -28.78 -38.13
C PHE A 522 59.51 -28.46 -36.69
N ALA A 523 60.37 -27.69 -36.03
CA ALA A 523 59.99 -26.88 -34.87
C ALA A 523 59.32 -25.57 -35.36
N THR A 524 59.17 -24.59 -34.47
CA THR A 524 58.70 -23.22 -34.78
C THR A 524 57.28 -23.08 -35.36
N ALA A 525 56.28 -23.60 -34.65
CA ALA A 525 54.86 -23.21 -34.83
C ALA A 525 54.11 -22.83 -33.52
N THR A 526 54.78 -22.92 -32.36
CA THR A 526 54.18 -22.78 -31.02
C THR A 526 54.66 -21.54 -30.23
N ALA A 527 55.22 -20.54 -30.91
CA ALA A 527 55.80 -19.35 -30.26
C ALA A 527 54.87 -18.12 -30.22
N SER A 528 54.00 -17.93 -31.22
CA SER A 528 53.34 -16.63 -31.47
C SER A 528 52.15 -16.32 -30.55
N PHE A 529 51.46 -17.32 -30.00
CA PHE A 529 50.29 -17.11 -29.15
C PHE A 529 50.61 -16.77 -27.68
N ILE A 530 51.79 -17.14 -27.19
CA ILE A 530 52.18 -16.95 -25.78
C ILE A 530 52.68 -15.51 -25.51
N HIS A 531 53.20 -14.81 -26.54
CA HIS A 531 53.85 -13.52 -26.34
C HIS A 531 52.86 -12.35 -26.06
N ILE A 532 51.65 -12.40 -26.61
CA ILE A 532 50.66 -11.30 -26.50
C ILE A 532 50.11 -11.18 -25.07
N HIS A 533 49.71 -12.30 -24.43
CA HIS A 533 49.17 -12.25 -23.07
C HIS A 533 50.21 -11.90 -21.99
N GLN A 534 51.50 -12.15 -22.21
CA GLN A 534 52.54 -11.82 -21.22
C GLN A 534 52.91 -10.32 -21.18
N GLN A 535 52.62 -9.53 -22.22
CA GLN A 535 52.86 -8.09 -22.18
C GLN A 535 51.76 -7.32 -21.41
N ALA A 536 50.50 -7.73 -21.51
CA ALA A 536 49.39 -7.12 -20.77
C ALA A 536 49.57 -7.22 -19.25
N ALA A 537 49.95 -8.41 -18.76
CA ALA A 537 50.15 -8.68 -17.34
C ALA A 537 51.27 -7.85 -16.67
N ARG A 538 52.19 -7.26 -17.45
CA ARG A 538 53.33 -6.49 -16.93
C ARG A 538 53.09 -4.97 -16.84
N ARG A 539 51.98 -4.44 -17.33
CA ARG A 539 51.66 -2.98 -17.24
C ARG A 539 50.73 -2.60 -16.09
N ILE A 540 49.98 -3.54 -15.51
CA ILE A 540 48.96 -3.25 -14.47
C ILE A 540 49.54 -3.37 -13.04
N LEU A 541 50.54 -4.22 -12.84
CA LEU A 541 51.06 -4.57 -11.51
C LEU A 541 51.71 -3.45 -10.65
N PRO A 542 52.24 -2.32 -11.18
CA PRO A 542 52.82 -1.27 -10.34
C PRO A 542 51.80 -0.46 -9.51
N VAL A 543 50.56 -0.31 -10.00
CA VAL A 543 49.59 0.68 -9.47
C VAL A 543 48.91 0.24 -8.17
N LEU A 544 48.87 -1.08 -7.90
CA LEU A 544 48.20 -1.67 -6.72
C LEU A 544 49.10 -1.88 -5.49
N ARG A 545 50.30 -1.27 -5.44
CA ARG A 545 51.27 -1.45 -4.33
C ARG A 545 51.43 -0.26 -3.37
N SER A 546 50.51 0.70 -3.39
CA SER A 546 50.59 1.88 -2.50
C SER A 546 49.26 2.30 -1.87
N ARG A 547 48.67 1.44 -1.02
CA ARG A 547 47.68 1.78 0.06
C ARG A 547 47.27 0.53 0.85
N LEU A 548 47.94 0.22 1.96
CA LEU A 548 47.46 -0.57 3.13
C LEU A 548 48.60 -0.73 4.17
N ARG A 549 48.24 -0.84 5.47
CA ARG A 549 49.07 -0.65 6.69
C ARG A 549 49.30 0.85 7.03
N TYR A 550 49.28 1.33 8.27
CA TYR A 550 49.13 0.69 9.61
C TYR A 550 48.02 1.39 10.46
N PHE A 551 47.79 0.91 11.68
CA PHE A 551 46.81 1.43 12.66
C PHE A 551 47.46 1.56 14.06
N ILE A 552 46.93 2.47 14.92
CA ILE A 552 47.07 2.56 16.40
C ILE A 552 48.29 3.32 17.01
N VAL A 553 48.00 4.55 17.52
CA VAL A 553 48.44 5.21 18.80
C VAL A 553 49.88 5.82 18.97
N VAL A 554 49.96 7.18 18.89
CA VAL A 554 50.29 8.21 19.95
C VAL A 554 51.53 7.97 20.88
N PRO A 555 52.39 8.98 21.29
CA PRO A 555 52.17 10.46 21.39
C PRO A 555 53.31 11.45 20.97
N ARG A 556 52.94 12.76 20.94
CA ARG A 556 53.66 14.02 21.35
C ARG A 556 54.74 14.72 20.46
N SER A 557 54.60 16.06 20.47
CA SER A 557 55.61 17.15 20.32
C SER A 557 56.30 17.40 18.97
N THR A 558 56.65 18.62 18.52
CA THR A 558 56.23 20.04 18.83
C THR A 558 56.82 20.99 17.75
N TYR A 559 56.27 22.22 17.61
CA TYR A 559 56.76 23.35 16.75
C TYR A 559 56.74 23.11 15.22
N SER A 560 56.71 24.11 14.31
CA SER A 560 56.03 25.44 14.30
C SER A 560 56.08 26.06 12.88
N SER A 561 55.49 27.25 12.72
CA SER A 561 55.82 28.29 11.71
C SER A 561 55.67 27.99 10.19
N GLN A 562 54.60 28.53 9.62
CA GLN A 562 54.59 29.23 8.31
C GLN A 562 55.28 30.62 8.42
N PRO A 563 55.33 31.54 7.41
CA PRO A 563 54.95 31.48 5.97
C PRO A 563 56.06 32.01 5.00
N GLY A 564 55.77 32.15 3.68
CA GLY A 564 56.54 33.09 2.84
C GLY A 564 56.37 33.10 1.30
N SER A 565 55.80 34.20 0.79
CA SER A 565 56.11 34.90 -0.50
C SER A 565 56.02 34.25 -1.91
N ARG A 566 55.20 34.91 -2.75
CA ARG A 566 55.25 35.09 -4.24
C ARG A 566 56.42 36.08 -4.63
N PRO A 567 56.73 36.49 -5.91
CA PRO A 567 55.81 36.70 -7.06
C PRO A 567 56.36 36.63 -8.53
N ASN A 568 55.47 37.02 -9.49
CA ASN A 568 55.70 37.45 -10.88
C ASN A 568 56.17 36.41 -11.93
N GLY A 569 55.85 36.52 -13.23
CA GLY A 569 54.92 37.43 -13.92
C GLY A 569 55.05 37.43 -15.47
N ALA A 570 54.11 38.12 -16.15
CA ALA A 570 54.09 38.52 -17.57
C ALA A 570 53.72 37.51 -18.70
N GLN A 571 52.87 38.02 -19.60
CA GLN A 571 52.64 37.67 -21.03
C GLN A 571 53.20 38.87 -21.88
N PRO A 572 53.14 39.00 -23.24
CA PRO A 572 52.10 38.53 -24.18
C PRO A 572 52.56 38.13 -25.63
N GLU A 573 51.60 38.10 -26.57
CA GLU A 573 51.67 38.32 -28.04
C GLU A 573 51.65 37.13 -29.05
N HIS A 574 51.14 37.45 -30.27
CA HIS A 574 50.83 36.62 -31.45
C HIS A 574 51.30 37.36 -32.73
N PRO A 575 51.72 36.65 -33.79
CA PRO A 575 50.90 36.48 -35.01
C PRO A 575 50.65 34.97 -35.33
N GLY A 576 50.02 34.48 -36.42
CA GLY A 576 49.60 35.05 -37.71
C GLY A 576 50.59 34.67 -38.84
N ALA A 577 50.23 34.12 -40.01
CA ALA A 577 48.98 33.53 -40.54
C ALA A 577 49.34 32.65 -41.79
N ASP A 578 48.41 31.86 -42.36
CA ASP A 578 48.38 31.58 -43.83
C ASP A 578 47.15 30.76 -44.31
N HIS A 579 46.79 30.95 -45.60
CA HIS A 579 45.71 30.26 -46.34
C HIS A 579 46.03 30.32 -47.86
N PRO A 580 45.61 29.33 -48.68
CA PRO A 580 44.59 29.64 -49.72
C PRO A 580 43.60 28.48 -50.02
N VAL A 581 42.83 28.59 -51.12
CA VAL A 581 41.53 27.91 -51.37
C VAL A 581 41.30 27.54 -52.86
N THR A 582 40.65 26.39 -53.12
CA THR A 582 39.78 26.05 -54.29
C THR A 582 38.95 24.80 -53.92
N ALA A 583 37.61 24.67 -54.13
CA ALA A 583 36.74 24.81 -55.32
C ALA A 583 36.86 23.58 -56.28
N LEU A 584 35.80 22.99 -56.88
CA LEU A 584 34.47 23.49 -57.30
C LEU A 584 33.45 22.36 -57.66
N GLN A 585 32.14 22.68 -57.68
CA GLN A 585 31.04 22.15 -58.53
C GLN A 585 30.30 20.79 -58.26
N THR A 586 29.28 20.49 -59.09
CA THR A 586 27.98 19.88 -58.71
C THR A 586 27.30 18.96 -59.76
N ASP A 587 26.52 17.98 -59.30
CA ASP A 587 25.31 17.37 -59.93
C ASP A 587 24.46 16.68 -58.81
N GLY A 588 23.25 16.10 -58.97
CA GLY A 588 22.37 15.89 -60.13
C GLY A 588 21.03 15.19 -59.76
N TYR A 589 20.23 14.78 -60.76
CA TYR A 589 18.91 14.06 -60.70
C TYR A 589 18.80 13.16 -61.98
N PRO A 590 17.85 12.18 -62.17
CA PRO A 590 16.43 12.21 -61.77
C PRO A 590 15.76 10.84 -61.41
N PHE A 591 14.41 10.83 -61.49
CA PHE A 591 13.42 9.75 -61.25
C PHE A 591 13.55 8.44 -62.07
N GLY A 592 12.86 7.38 -61.60
CA GLY A 592 12.40 6.23 -62.38
C GLY A 592 11.27 5.46 -61.69
N VAL A 593 10.22 5.07 -62.41
CA VAL A 593 9.00 4.34 -61.95
C VAL A 593 8.62 3.27 -63.01
N ALA A 594 7.71 2.36 -62.68
CA ALA A 594 7.04 1.35 -63.54
C ALA A 594 7.80 0.01 -63.73
N ASP A 595 7.17 -1.16 -63.92
CA ASP A 595 5.72 -1.49 -63.86
C ASP A 595 5.46 -2.99 -63.54
N SER A 596 4.18 -3.37 -63.48
CA SER A 596 3.58 -4.73 -63.41
C SER A 596 3.66 -5.48 -64.78
N PRO A 597 3.12 -6.72 -65.05
CA PRO A 597 1.88 -7.37 -64.52
C PRO A 597 1.84 -8.93 -64.35
N SER A 598 0.74 -9.42 -63.73
CA SER A 598 -0.09 -10.65 -63.97
C SER A 598 0.53 -12.06 -64.28
N THR A 599 -0.16 -13.23 -64.25
CA THR A 599 -1.62 -13.57 -64.36
C THR A 599 -1.97 -15.03 -63.89
N LEU A 600 -3.14 -15.21 -63.25
CA LEU A 600 -4.17 -16.31 -63.36
C LEU A 600 -3.95 -17.84 -63.08
N HIS A 601 -5.08 -18.47 -62.64
CA HIS A 601 -5.55 -19.88 -62.76
C HIS A 601 -4.99 -21.04 -61.86
N CYS A 602 -5.71 -22.16 -61.57
CA CYS A 602 -7.15 -22.49 -61.30
C CYS A 602 -7.37 -24.02 -60.95
N TYR A 603 -8.60 -24.45 -60.60
CA TYR A 603 -9.12 -25.85 -60.34
C TYR A 603 -8.78 -26.47 -58.94
N HIS A 604 -9.71 -27.02 -58.13
CA HIS A 604 -10.60 -28.24 -58.20
C HIS A 604 -9.82 -29.58 -58.14
N THR A 605 -10.17 -30.67 -57.41
CA THR A 605 -11.40 -31.21 -56.72
C THR A 605 -10.96 -32.28 -55.64
N ALA A 606 -11.71 -33.13 -54.88
CA ALA A 606 -13.12 -33.58 -54.69
C ALA A 606 -13.36 -34.24 -53.27
N LEU A 607 -14.40 -35.10 -53.12
CA LEU A 607 -14.87 -35.92 -51.95
C LEU A 607 -14.60 -37.46 -52.21
N PRO A 608 -15.10 -38.54 -51.50
CA PRO A 608 -16.22 -38.66 -50.50
C PRO A 608 -16.26 -39.80 -49.41
N THR A 609 -17.20 -39.69 -48.44
CA THR A 609 -17.94 -40.76 -47.66
C THR A 609 -17.19 -41.65 -46.61
N ARG A 610 -17.81 -42.41 -45.66
CA ARG A 610 -19.19 -42.98 -45.43
C ARG A 610 -19.55 -43.20 -43.90
N THR A 611 -20.67 -43.88 -43.54
CA THR A 611 -21.37 -43.76 -42.20
C THR A 611 -21.78 -45.12 -41.46
N PRO A 612 -22.82 -45.29 -40.57
CA PRO A 612 -22.77 -46.08 -39.29
C PRO A 612 -23.79 -47.29 -39.19
N PRO A 613 -24.10 -47.98 -38.03
CA PRO A 613 -25.17 -47.55 -37.07
C PRO A 613 -25.31 -48.18 -35.59
N LEU A 614 -25.96 -47.45 -34.66
CA LEU A 614 -27.05 -47.81 -33.65
C LEU A 614 -27.06 -49.03 -32.65
N VAL A 615 -27.73 -48.85 -31.47
CA VAL A 615 -28.87 -49.62 -30.83
C VAL A 615 -29.00 -49.39 -29.27
N ALA A 616 -30.13 -49.73 -28.58
CA ALA A 616 -30.51 -49.31 -27.18
C ALA A 616 -31.45 -50.27 -26.37
N LYS A 617 -31.89 -49.90 -25.12
CA LYS A 617 -32.95 -50.45 -24.16
C LYS A 617 -32.47 -51.30 -22.92
N SER A 618 -33.18 -51.55 -21.77
CA SER A 618 -34.26 -50.88 -20.94
C SER A 618 -34.77 -51.76 -19.71
N VAL A 619 -35.42 -51.19 -18.66
CA VAL A 619 -36.45 -51.78 -17.67
C VAL A 619 -36.07 -52.31 -16.23
N ASP A 620 -36.42 -51.52 -15.17
CA ASP A 620 -37.41 -51.68 -14.03
C ASP A 620 -37.40 -52.71 -12.81
N THR A 621 -37.95 -52.27 -11.63
CA THR A 621 -38.49 -52.97 -10.39
C THR A 621 -37.57 -53.75 -9.38
N SER A 622 -37.88 -54.05 -8.08
CA SER A 622 -38.66 -53.43 -6.94
C SER A 622 -38.62 -54.19 -5.55
N VAL A 623 -38.97 -53.54 -4.41
CA VAL A 623 -39.43 -54.06 -3.04
C VAL A 623 -38.43 -54.63 -1.97
N GLY A 624 -38.71 -54.40 -0.65
CA GLY A 624 -37.96 -54.86 0.59
C GLY A 624 -38.66 -56.01 1.38
N PRO A 625 -38.76 -56.08 2.76
CA PRO A 625 -38.32 -55.19 3.89
C PRO A 625 -37.84 -55.94 5.21
N ARG A 626 -37.87 -55.27 6.41
CA ARG A 626 -37.89 -55.78 7.85
C ARG A 626 -36.56 -56.10 8.63
N THR A 627 -36.43 -56.13 9.99
CA THR A 627 -36.95 -55.38 11.21
C THR A 627 -36.31 -55.86 12.57
N LEU A 628 -36.25 -55.00 13.64
CA LEU A 628 -36.15 -55.29 15.14
C LEU A 628 -34.77 -55.83 15.69
N THR A 629 -34.33 -55.86 17.00
CA THR A 629 -34.83 -55.47 18.37
C THR A 629 -33.72 -55.42 19.49
N GLU A 630 -33.96 -54.72 20.64
CA GLU A 630 -33.46 -54.93 22.06
C GLU A 630 -31.93 -54.88 22.43
N SER A 631 -31.44 -54.70 23.69
CA SER A 631 -31.89 -54.05 24.97
C SER A 631 -30.78 -53.99 26.08
N CYS A 632 -30.99 -53.17 27.15
CA CYS A 632 -30.36 -53.20 28.52
C CYS A 632 -28.87 -52.77 28.75
N ALA A 633 -28.36 -52.48 29.98
CA ALA A 633 -28.86 -51.79 31.21
C ALA A 633 -27.76 -51.75 32.34
N LEU A 634 -28.02 -51.05 33.47
CA LEU A 634 -27.33 -51.09 34.81
C LEU A 634 -25.98 -50.29 34.95
N VAL A 635 -25.55 -49.69 36.09
CA VAL A 635 -26.20 -49.31 37.40
C VAL A 635 -25.42 -48.17 38.14
N TYR A 636 -26.07 -47.53 39.14
CA TYR A 636 -25.62 -46.44 40.06
C TYR A 636 -24.83 -46.98 41.33
N PRO A 637 -24.59 -46.31 42.52
CA PRO A 637 -24.96 -44.96 43.05
C PRO A 637 -23.93 -44.19 43.98
N PHE A 638 -24.32 -42.95 44.43
CA PHE A 638 -24.05 -42.28 45.74
C PHE A 638 -22.61 -41.76 46.12
N ILE A 639 -22.37 -40.80 47.05
CA ILE A 639 -23.23 -40.00 47.98
C ILE A 639 -22.72 -38.53 48.21
N THR A 640 -23.44 -37.73 49.02
CA THR A 640 -23.38 -36.25 49.18
C THR A 640 -22.35 -35.66 50.19
N ARG A 641 -22.05 -34.34 50.09
CA ARG A 641 -22.31 -33.28 51.14
C ARG A 641 -21.77 -31.86 50.77
N ARG A 642 -22.40 -30.80 51.36
CA ARG A 642 -21.84 -29.44 51.60
C ARG A 642 -21.50 -29.29 53.10
N PRO A 643 -20.72 -28.28 53.55
CA PRO A 643 -21.32 -27.03 54.11
C PRO A 643 -20.43 -25.76 54.00
N ASP A 644 -20.77 -24.72 54.80
CA ASP A 644 -20.18 -23.37 54.98
C ASP A 644 -20.54 -22.92 56.46
N PRO A 645 -20.24 -21.72 57.06
CA PRO A 645 -19.62 -20.51 56.51
C PRO A 645 -18.61 -19.67 57.37
N ALA A 646 -17.68 -19.03 56.66
CA ALA A 646 -17.14 -17.66 56.93
C ALA A 646 -16.24 -17.32 58.16
N LYS A 647 -15.61 -16.13 58.05
CA LYS A 647 -14.98 -15.22 59.05
C LYS A 647 -13.47 -15.35 59.44
N ARG A 648 -12.74 -14.23 59.17
CA ARG A 648 -11.84 -13.45 60.10
C ARG A 648 -10.51 -14.10 60.57
N VAL A 649 -9.43 -13.38 60.96
CA VAL A 649 -8.90 -11.98 60.79
C VAL A 649 -7.45 -11.94 61.35
N ILE A 650 -6.64 -10.88 61.10
CA ILE A 650 -5.36 -10.52 61.79
C ILE A 650 -4.12 -11.41 61.43
N ASP A 651 -2.89 -10.89 61.28
CA ASP A 651 -2.42 -9.52 60.94
C ASP A 651 -0.92 -9.47 60.50
N ILE A 652 -0.44 -8.27 60.12
CA ILE A 652 0.92 -7.66 60.28
C ILE A 652 2.18 -8.58 60.23
N SER A 653 3.28 -8.26 59.52
CA SER A 653 3.63 -7.34 58.41
C SER A 653 5.06 -7.77 57.93
N THR A 654 6.10 -7.05 57.50
CA THR A 654 6.48 -5.65 57.14
C THR A 654 7.78 -5.78 56.29
N THR A 655 8.11 -5.06 55.22
CA THR A 655 7.40 -4.02 54.43
C THR A 655 7.63 -4.31 52.92
N ILE A 656 8.22 -3.55 51.98
CA ILE A 656 8.67 -2.14 51.86
C ILE A 656 8.56 -1.66 50.37
N THR A 657 8.02 -0.45 50.18
CA THR A 657 8.47 0.67 49.30
C THR A 657 9.13 0.40 47.94
N THR A 658 8.69 0.92 46.79
CA THR A 658 7.51 1.76 46.39
C THR A 658 7.26 1.53 44.87
N LEU A 659 6.02 1.35 44.39
CA LEU A 659 5.04 2.37 43.91
C LEU A 659 5.60 3.34 42.84
N ALA A 660 5.00 3.61 41.67
CA ALA A 660 3.66 3.41 41.07
C ALA A 660 2.56 4.47 41.32
N ARG A 661 2.12 5.12 40.22
CA ARG A 661 0.85 5.80 39.89
C ARG A 661 -0.13 6.25 41.01
N ARG A 662 -0.67 7.47 40.87
CA ARG A 662 -2.13 7.68 40.59
C ARG A 662 -2.50 9.13 40.20
N GLN A 663 -3.71 9.30 39.66
CA GLN A 663 -4.39 10.58 39.39
C GLN A 663 -5.37 10.94 40.52
N GLN A 664 -5.57 12.27 40.70
CA GLN A 664 -6.80 13.02 41.03
C GLN A 664 -7.86 12.41 41.97
N TYR A 665 -8.24 13.18 43.01
CA TYR A 665 -9.47 13.99 42.98
C TYR A 665 -9.32 15.23 43.91
N GLU A 666 -10.37 15.99 44.17
CA GLU A 666 -10.33 17.46 44.32
C GLU A 666 -10.39 18.07 45.74
N ASP A 667 -9.99 19.35 45.79
CA ASP A 667 -10.62 20.51 46.46
C ASP A 667 -10.17 21.03 47.85
N ARG A 668 -10.19 22.38 47.94
CA ARG A 668 -10.17 23.32 49.11
C ARG A 668 -8.85 23.86 49.70
N PRO A 669 -8.86 25.09 50.29
CA PRO A 669 -7.74 26.06 50.21
C PRO A 669 -7.05 26.42 51.58
N PRO A 670 -6.00 27.29 51.61
CA PRO A 670 -4.98 27.32 52.68
C PRO A 670 -4.98 28.56 53.63
N PRO A 671 -4.09 28.55 54.65
CA PRO A 671 -3.34 29.73 55.12
C PRO A 671 -1.80 29.54 54.92
N ALA A 672 -1.04 30.51 54.41
CA ALA A 672 -0.41 31.68 55.10
C ALA A 672 0.91 31.33 55.85
N LEU A 673 2.09 31.83 55.39
CA LEU A 673 2.88 32.99 55.91
C LEU A 673 3.58 32.72 57.28
N GLN A 674 4.83 33.10 57.59
CA GLN A 674 5.81 34.08 57.06
C GLN A 674 7.27 33.59 57.31
N VAL A 675 8.24 33.76 56.39
CA VAL A 675 9.34 34.78 56.35
C VAL A 675 10.46 34.67 57.40
N GLU A 676 11.73 34.55 56.96
CA GLU A 676 12.83 35.50 57.26
C GLU A 676 14.09 35.31 56.36
N SER A 677 14.90 36.36 56.22
CA SER A 677 16.17 36.47 55.46
C SER A 677 17.08 37.52 56.18
N PRO A 678 18.41 37.63 55.95
CA PRO A 678 18.90 38.53 54.87
C PRO A 678 20.36 38.34 54.33
N GLY A 679 20.73 39.13 53.31
CA GLY A 679 22.12 39.50 52.93
C GLY A 679 22.72 38.74 51.72
N GLY A 680 23.13 39.35 50.60
CA GLY A 680 23.20 40.77 50.18
C GLY A 680 24.62 41.35 50.24
N ALA A 681 25.17 42.11 49.27
CA ALA A 681 24.65 42.63 47.98
C ALA A 681 25.57 42.16 46.80
N GLY A 682 25.83 42.82 45.66
CA GLY A 682 25.54 44.16 45.09
C GLY A 682 26.43 44.40 43.84
N HIS A 683 26.46 45.54 43.13
CA HIS A 683 25.59 46.73 43.04
C HIS A 683 26.06 47.62 41.86
N ASN A 684 25.18 48.00 40.90
CA ASN A 684 25.18 49.24 40.06
C ASN A 684 24.08 49.08 38.96
N SER A 685 22.95 49.80 38.96
CA SER A 685 22.68 51.25 38.70
C SER A 685 22.61 51.57 37.18
N PHE A 686 21.66 52.36 36.64
CA PHE A 686 20.95 53.54 37.18
C PHE A 686 19.42 53.65 36.87
N HIS A 687 18.80 54.73 37.39
CA HIS A 687 17.40 55.26 37.27
C HIS A 687 16.75 55.31 35.86
N ALA A 688 15.49 55.74 35.61
CA ALA A 688 14.13 55.76 36.26
C ALA A 688 13.18 56.66 35.35
N LYS A 689 11.92 57.10 35.61
CA LYS A 689 10.92 57.00 36.71
C LYS A 689 9.50 57.45 36.24
N ALA A 690 8.42 56.89 36.83
CA ALA A 690 7.13 57.53 37.22
C ALA A 690 6.03 58.05 36.23
N LEU A 691 4.77 57.76 36.63
CA LEU A 691 3.51 58.58 36.61
C LEU A 691 2.50 58.67 35.41
N ASN A 692 1.23 58.47 35.80
CA ASN A 692 -0.04 59.16 35.42
C ASN A 692 -0.84 58.94 34.10
N THR A 693 -2.01 58.28 34.28
CA THR A 693 -3.41 58.74 33.98
C THR A 693 -3.77 59.60 32.75
N ALA A 694 -4.77 59.17 31.95
CA ALA A 694 -6.05 59.89 31.69
C ALA A 694 -6.92 59.21 30.58
N SER A 695 -8.20 59.63 30.47
CA SER A 695 -9.29 58.98 29.69
C SER A 695 -9.70 59.73 28.41
N ALA A 696 -10.59 59.10 27.61
CA ALA A 696 -11.62 59.74 26.74
C ALA A 696 -11.13 60.43 25.42
N GLU A 697 -11.91 60.64 24.33
CA GLU A 697 -13.24 60.18 23.84
C GLU A 697 -13.40 60.57 22.32
N ILE A 698 -14.64 60.53 21.78
CA ILE A 698 -15.18 61.34 20.63
C ILE A 698 -15.08 60.77 19.18
N HIS A 699 -16.13 60.00 18.79
CA HIS A 699 -17.13 60.28 17.73
C HIS A 699 -16.76 60.68 16.26
N CYS A 700 -17.39 59.99 15.28
CA CYS A 700 -18.53 60.45 14.40
C CYS A 700 -18.47 60.16 12.86
N LEU A 701 -19.53 59.50 12.34
CA LEU A 701 -20.29 59.74 11.06
C LEU A 701 -19.57 59.59 9.67
N ALA A 702 -20.23 59.31 8.52
CA ALA A 702 -21.54 58.67 8.20
C ALA A 702 -21.74 58.42 6.66
N PHE A 703 -22.66 57.51 6.29
CA PHE A 703 -23.47 57.45 5.02
C PHE A 703 -22.73 57.09 3.69
N LEU A 704 -23.33 56.51 2.61
CA LEU A 704 -24.72 56.14 2.22
C LEU A 704 -24.75 55.07 1.06
N ALA A 705 -25.82 54.24 0.98
CA ALA A 705 -26.59 53.73 -0.20
C ALA A 705 -25.96 53.25 -1.55
N SER A 706 -26.61 52.43 -2.43
CA SER A 706 -27.75 51.47 -2.33
C SER A 706 -28.08 50.74 -3.68
N GLY A 707 -28.57 49.49 -3.64
CA GLY A 707 -29.44 48.84 -4.66
C GLY A 707 -28.77 48.13 -5.88
N SER A 708 -29.17 46.97 -6.42
CA SER A 708 -30.47 46.25 -6.66
C SER A 708 -31.19 46.65 -7.97
N GLN A 709 -31.76 45.79 -8.83
CA GLN A 709 -31.90 44.31 -8.85
C GLN A 709 -32.25 43.76 -10.27
N THR A 710 -32.66 42.49 -10.38
CA THR A 710 -33.13 41.69 -11.56
C THR A 710 -34.59 42.09 -12.02
N PRO A 711 -35.47 41.39 -12.84
CA PRO A 711 -35.58 39.92 -13.15
C PRO A 711 -36.39 39.38 -14.42
N ARG A 712 -36.40 38.02 -14.60
CA ARG A 712 -37.55 37.10 -15.00
C ARG A 712 -38.24 37.19 -16.41
N ALA A 713 -39.06 36.22 -16.92
CA ALA A 713 -39.37 34.78 -16.65
C ALA A 713 -40.32 34.13 -17.72
N GLY A 714 -40.51 32.78 -17.68
CA GLY A 714 -41.66 32.01 -18.23
C GLY A 714 -41.31 30.90 -19.27
N GLN A 715 -42.04 29.79 -19.48
CA GLN A 715 -43.26 29.21 -18.83
C GLN A 715 -43.50 27.70 -19.21
N GLN A 716 -43.86 26.86 -18.22
CA GLN A 716 -44.84 25.72 -18.21
C GLN A 716 -44.71 24.44 -19.11
N GLY A 717 -45.43 23.35 -18.73
CA GLY A 717 -45.38 21.94 -19.25
C GLY A 717 -46.62 21.52 -20.11
N PRO A 718 -47.25 20.30 -19.99
CA PRO A 718 -47.15 19.26 -18.92
C PRO A 718 -47.26 17.73 -19.32
N ASP A 719 -47.11 16.90 -18.27
CA ASP A 719 -47.53 15.52 -17.88
C ASP A 719 -48.46 14.57 -18.73
N LEU A 720 -48.29 13.24 -18.52
CA LEU A 720 -49.15 12.02 -18.69
C LEU A 720 -48.26 10.76 -18.87
N GLY A 721 -48.57 9.51 -18.43
CA GLY A 721 -49.66 8.90 -17.64
C GLY A 721 -49.36 7.38 -17.40
N SER A 722 -50.12 6.66 -16.57
CA SER A 722 -49.74 5.30 -16.06
C SER A 722 -50.83 4.20 -16.14
N TYR A 723 -50.45 2.92 -16.20
CA TYR A 723 -51.33 1.72 -16.02
C TYR A 723 -50.57 0.51 -15.41
N PRO A 724 -51.24 -0.50 -14.76
CA PRO A 724 -50.56 -1.36 -13.78
C PRO A 724 -50.79 -2.90 -13.85
N SER A 725 -50.04 -3.60 -12.98
CA SER A 725 -50.33 -4.85 -12.24
C SER A 725 -50.37 -6.24 -12.90
N PHE A 726 -49.80 -7.21 -12.16
CA PHE A 726 -50.14 -8.65 -12.13
C PHE A 726 -49.91 -9.17 -10.69
N SER A 727 -50.44 -10.35 -10.32
CA SER A 727 -50.41 -10.84 -8.92
C SER A 727 -50.55 -12.35 -8.75
N LYS A 728 -50.04 -12.88 -7.63
CA LYS A 728 -50.38 -14.18 -6.99
C LYS A 728 -49.87 -15.46 -7.72
N SER A 729 -49.62 -16.60 -7.05
CA SER A 729 -49.70 -16.95 -5.61
C SER A 729 -48.99 -18.27 -5.26
N ASP A 730 -48.66 -18.41 -3.97
CA ASP A 730 -48.60 -19.65 -3.15
C ASP A 730 -47.78 -20.88 -3.60
N THR A 731 -46.82 -21.27 -2.76
CA THR A 731 -46.98 -22.50 -1.96
C THR A 731 -46.56 -22.30 -0.50
N LYS A 732 -47.42 -22.75 0.41
CA LYS A 732 -47.11 -23.07 1.82
C LYS A 732 -46.64 -24.56 1.88
N GLU A 733 -46.41 -25.26 2.99
CA GLU A 733 -46.62 -24.99 4.43
C GLU A 733 -45.75 -25.97 5.23
N SER A 734 -45.28 -25.59 6.42
CA SER A 734 -45.31 -26.45 7.63
C SER A 734 -44.91 -25.65 8.88
N THR A 735 -45.50 -26.00 10.02
CA THR A 735 -45.41 -25.24 11.29
C THR A 735 -45.52 -26.20 12.49
N ARG A 736 -45.46 -25.63 13.71
CA ARG A 736 -45.84 -26.20 15.05
C ARG A 736 -44.67 -26.63 15.96
N SER A 737 -44.70 -26.43 17.28
CA SER A 737 -45.68 -25.70 18.13
C SER A 737 -45.26 -25.51 19.61
N LEU A 738 -45.56 -24.32 20.18
CA LEU A 738 -46.18 -24.10 21.52
C LEU A 738 -45.36 -24.49 22.79
N ARG A 739 -45.57 -24.00 24.04
CA ARG A 739 -46.54 -23.03 24.64
C ARG A 739 -46.13 -22.58 26.07
N ASN A 740 -46.63 -21.40 26.50
CA ASN A 740 -47.15 -21.08 27.87
C ASN A 740 -46.17 -20.99 29.09
N THR A 741 -46.41 -20.24 30.20
CA THR A 741 -47.48 -19.27 30.60
C THR A 741 -47.20 -18.46 31.91
N LEU A 742 -47.83 -17.27 32.05
CA LEU A 742 -48.34 -16.60 33.30
C LEU A 742 -47.29 -16.08 34.35
N ARG A 743 -47.55 -15.09 35.25
CA ARG A 743 -48.74 -14.25 35.54
C ARG A 743 -48.44 -12.88 36.23
N THR A 744 -49.09 -11.81 35.75
CA THR A 744 -49.67 -10.61 36.45
C THR A 744 -49.09 -9.98 37.73
N LYS A 745 -49.11 -8.63 37.78
CA LYS A 745 -50.01 -7.83 38.67
C LYS A 745 -50.09 -6.33 38.31
N ILE A 746 -51.30 -5.76 38.31
CA ILE A 746 -51.66 -4.32 38.17
C ILE A 746 -52.95 -4.09 39.00
N PRO A 747 -53.01 -3.09 39.92
CA PRO A 747 -53.77 -1.83 39.73
C PRO A 747 -53.10 -0.59 40.37
N GLY A 748 -53.55 0.67 40.19
CA GLY A 748 -54.57 1.24 39.29
C GLY A 748 -55.24 2.53 39.82
N SER A 749 -55.50 3.52 38.95
CA SER A 749 -56.28 4.78 39.17
C SER A 749 -55.60 5.92 39.99
N LYS A 750 -55.58 7.18 39.49
CA LYS A 750 -56.50 8.36 39.70
C LYS A 750 -56.27 9.12 41.03
N SER A 751 -56.40 10.46 41.15
CA SER A 751 -56.58 11.55 40.15
C SER A 751 -56.40 12.96 40.80
N SER A 752 -56.13 13.98 39.97
CA SER A 752 -56.55 15.41 40.09
C SER A 752 -56.46 16.18 41.42
N ASP A 753 -55.59 17.22 41.45
CA ASP A 753 -55.86 18.61 41.89
C ASP A 753 -54.55 19.43 41.81
N SER A 754 -54.47 20.78 41.88
CA SER A 754 -55.32 21.91 41.45
C SER A 754 -54.49 23.22 41.66
N PRO A 755 -54.90 24.41 41.15
CA PRO A 755 -53.94 25.42 40.67
C PRO A 755 -53.80 26.69 41.57
N ARG A 756 -53.09 27.74 41.07
CA ARG A 756 -53.56 29.16 40.94
C ARG A 756 -52.49 30.26 41.12
N ALA A 757 -52.25 31.05 40.07
CA ALA A 757 -51.83 32.48 40.12
C ALA A 757 -52.21 33.13 38.76
N SER A 758 -52.64 34.41 38.72
CA SER A 758 -53.41 34.93 37.57
C SER A 758 -53.69 36.44 37.55
N SER A 759 -53.68 37.08 36.36
CA SER A 759 -54.50 38.29 36.04
C SER A 759 -54.41 38.77 34.57
N SER A 760 -55.55 39.14 33.96
CA SER A 760 -55.78 40.08 32.80
C SER A 760 -55.09 39.86 31.43
N GLY A 761 -55.71 40.17 30.26
CA GLY A 761 -57.12 40.51 30.00
C GLY A 761 -57.46 41.18 28.64
N LEU A 762 -58.38 40.56 27.87
CA LEU A 762 -59.41 41.09 26.93
C LEU A 762 -59.10 41.98 25.68
N GLY A 763 -59.87 41.69 24.61
CA GLY A 763 -60.26 42.60 23.51
C GLY A 763 -59.78 42.20 22.10
N SER A 764 -60.52 42.23 20.97
CA SER A 764 -61.94 42.09 20.57
C SER A 764 -62.13 42.81 19.21
N GLU A 765 -62.60 42.11 18.17
CA GLU A 765 -63.60 42.51 17.13
C GLU A 765 -63.58 43.91 16.44
N SER A 766 -64.09 44.16 15.22
CA SER A 766 -64.88 43.41 14.21
C SER A 766 -64.65 43.95 12.77
N GLN A 767 -65.53 43.65 11.79
CA GLN A 767 -65.36 43.89 10.34
C GLN A 767 -65.92 45.23 9.82
N SER A 768 -65.39 45.77 8.70
CA SER A 768 -66.20 46.12 7.48
C SER A 768 -65.42 46.73 6.29
N ASN A 769 -65.86 46.37 5.08
CA ASN A 769 -66.03 47.17 3.84
C ASN A 769 -64.89 47.99 3.12
N LEU A 770 -64.80 47.69 1.81
CA LEU A 770 -64.80 48.61 0.65
C LEU A 770 -63.64 49.61 0.36
N SER A 771 -62.72 49.16 -0.51
CA SER A 771 -62.52 49.69 -1.90
C SER A 771 -61.94 51.10 -2.21
N GLN A 772 -61.34 51.21 -3.42
CA GLN A 772 -61.13 52.44 -4.24
C GLN A 772 -60.07 53.48 -3.76
N VAL A 773 -59.38 54.28 -4.61
CA VAL A 773 -59.03 54.22 -6.06
C VAL A 773 -57.90 55.24 -6.36
N SER A 774 -57.25 55.18 -7.54
CA SER A 774 -56.35 56.23 -8.12
C SER A 774 -54.95 56.41 -7.47
N SER A 775 -53.89 56.89 -8.15
CA SER A 775 -53.57 57.11 -9.58
C SER A 775 -52.04 57.44 -9.71
N ARG A 776 -51.36 57.80 -10.84
CA ARG A 776 -51.71 58.25 -12.21
C ARG A 776 -50.42 58.27 -13.09
N ARG A 777 -50.53 57.97 -14.41
CA ARG A 777 -49.57 58.33 -15.52
C ARG A 777 -48.12 57.79 -15.43
N GLY A 778 -47.35 57.61 -16.52
CA GLY A 778 -47.68 57.61 -17.96
C GLY A 778 -47.06 58.74 -18.80
N SER A 779 -46.42 58.40 -19.94
CA SER A 779 -45.70 59.29 -20.89
C SER A 779 -44.34 59.80 -20.37
N VAL A 780 -43.33 60.22 -21.18
CA VAL A 780 -43.31 60.66 -22.60
C VAL A 780 -42.05 60.12 -23.35
N THR A 781 -42.08 60.11 -24.68
CA THR A 781 -41.00 59.68 -25.61
C THR A 781 -40.34 60.85 -26.39
N SER A 782 -39.03 60.78 -26.63
CA SER A 782 -38.28 61.42 -27.75
C SER A 782 -36.87 60.76 -27.83
N GLU A 783 -36.28 60.37 -28.97
CA GLU A 783 -35.84 61.15 -30.17
C GLU A 783 -34.68 62.13 -29.87
N THR A 784 -33.63 62.30 -30.69
CA THR A 784 -33.19 61.72 -32.00
C THR A 784 -31.71 61.24 -31.90
N ALA A 785 -30.90 60.81 -32.90
CA ALA A 785 -30.86 60.89 -34.38
C ALA A 785 -30.23 59.58 -34.96
N SER A 786 -30.32 59.15 -36.23
CA SER A 786 -29.96 59.70 -37.58
C SER A 786 -28.45 59.65 -37.93
N ARG A 787 -27.98 59.21 -39.11
CA ARG A 787 -28.69 58.90 -40.39
C ARG A 787 -27.82 58.10 -41.41
N THR A 788 -28.42 57.72 -42.56
CA THR A 788 -27.80 57.26 -43.85
C THR A 788 -27.03 55.92 -43.85
N SER A 789 -27.00 55.11 -44.94
CA SER A 789 -27.83 55.01 -46.17
C SER A 789 -27.69 53.60 -46.82
N LYS A 790 -28.42 53.30 -47.90
CA LYS A 790 -28.42 51.98 -48.60
C LYS A 790 -27.80 52.05 -50.01
N HIS A 791 -27.45 50.86 -50.56
CA HIS A 791 -27.43 50.47 -51.99
C HIS A 791 -26.24 50.93 -52.87
N ARG A 792 -25.81 50.22 -53.96
CA ARG A 792 -26.12 48.85 -54.51
C ARG A 792 -25.26 48.53 -55.77
N GLY A 793 -24.98 47.24 -56.03
CA GLY A 793 -24.59 46.68 -57.35
C GLY A 793 -23.11 46.28 -57.52
N SER A 794 -22.71 45.41 -58.47
CA SER A 794 -23.46 44.55 -59.42
C SER A 794 -22.54 43.50 -60.12
N SER A 795 -23.12 42.52 -60.83
CA SER A 795 -22.51 41.60 -61.85
C SER A 795 -21.53 40.50 -61.33
N THR A 796 -21.77 39.17 -61.43
CA THR A 796 -21.93 38.21 -62.58
C THR A 796 -20.60 37.80 -63.24
N GLN A 797 -20.27 36.53 -63.58
CA GLN A 797 -20.88 35.15 -63.61
C GLN A 797 -19.68 34.14 -63.55
N GLU A 798 -19.70 32.79 -63.47
CA GLU A 798 -20.61 31.60 -63.35
C GLU A 798 -19.70 30.41 -62.87
N GLY A 799 -20.07 29.14 -62.63
CA GLY A 799 -21.32 28.34 -62.75
C GLY A 799 -21.85 27.83 -61.38
N LEU A 800 -22.44 26.63 -61.16
CA LEU A 800 -22.61 25.38 -61.96
C LEU A 800 -21.31 24.53 -62.13
N GLU A 801 -21.23 23.20 -61.91
CA GLU A 801 -22.08 22.09 -61.33
C GLU A 801 -21.16 21.17 -60.41
N ASP A 802 -21.44 19.99 -59.82
CA ASP A 802 -22.56 18.98 -59.77
C ASP A 802 -22.48 18.07 -58.47
N ASP A 803 -23.01 16.82 -58.45
CA ASP A 803 -23.12 15.84 -57.31
C ASP A 803 -21.84 15.03 -56.91
N ASP A 804 -21.76 14.52 -55.65
CA ASP A 804 -21.86 13.08 -55.23
C ASP A 804 -21.38 12.81 -53.76
N ASP A 805 -21.74 11.63 -53.23
CA ASP A 805 -21.58 11.13 -51.85
C ASP A 805 -20.21 10.46 -51.58
N MET A 806 -19.69 10.45 -50.33
CA MET A 806 -18.74 9.41 -49.87
C MET A 806 -18.56 9.31 -48.35
N GLN A 807 -18.32 8.08 -47.88
CA GLN A 807 -18.51 7.64 -46.48
C GLN A 807 -17.26 7.78 -45.58
N PRO A 808 -17.44 7.88 -44.24
CA PRO A 808 -16.35 7.67 -43.28
C PRO A 808 -15.93 6.18 -43.22
N PRO A 809 -14.65 5.87 -42.91
CA PRO A 809 -14.15 4.49 -42.82
C PRO A 809 -14.74 3.74 -41.60
N PRO A 810 -14.89 2.40 -41.68
CA PRO A 810 -15.66 1.61 -40.71
C PRO A 810 -14.92 1.31 -39.40
N SER A 811 -15.63 1.41 -38.28
CA SER A 811 -15.19 0.92 -36.96
C SER A 811 -15.42 -0.59 -36.82
N PRO A 812 -14.44 -1.39 -36.36
CA PRO A 812 -14.68 -2.77 -35.96
C PRO A 812 -15.59 -2.86 -34.72
N THR A 813 -16.69 -3.60 -34.84
CA THR A 813 -17.68 -3.80 -33.76
C THR A 813 -17.26 -4.88 -32.76
N GLN A 814 -17.77 -4.79 -31.53
CA GLN A 814 -17.71 -5.86 -30.54
C GLN A 814 -18.45 -7.12 -31.04
N SER A 815 -18.02 -8.29 -30.57
CA SER A 815 -18.91 -9.41 -30.24
C SER A 815 -18.23 -10.35 -29.25
N ALA A 816 -18.99 -10.85 -28.29
CA ALA A 816 -18.60 -11.96 -27.42
C ALA A 816 -19.22 -13.26 -27.93
N THR A 817 -18.62 -14.41 -27.58
CA THR A 817 -19.30 -15.63 -27.09
C THR A 817 -18.22 -16.61 -26.60
N VAL A 818 -18.55 -17.46 -25.63
CA VAL A 818 -17.65 -18.45 -25.03
C VAL A 818 -17.81 -19.82 -25.72
N GLY A 819 -16.72 -20.58 -25.87
CA GLY A 819 -16.77 -22.05 -25.96
C GLY A 819 -15.99 -22.68 -27.11
N GLY A 820 -15.35 -23.82 -26.82
CA GLY A 820 -14.62 -24.66 -27.79
C GLY A 820 -13.12 -24.72 -27.50
N GLY A 821 -12.56 -25.94 -27.37
CA GLY A 821 -11.15 -26.15 -27.06
C GLY A 821 -10.52 -27.28 -27.89
N HIS A 822 -9.22 -27.14 -28.11
CA HIS A 822 -8.29 -28.06 -28.79
C HIS A 822 -8.56 -28.39 -30.27
N ASN A 823 -7.46 -28.74 -30.95
CA ASN A 823 -7.26 -28.94 -32.39
C ASN A 823 -7.30 -27.62 -33.21
N ASP A 824 -6.33 -27.30 -34.09
CA ASP A 824 -5.18 -28.08 -34.55
C ASP A 824 -3.90 -27.24 -34.75
N ILE A 825 -2.75 -27.86 -34.49
CA ILE A 825 -1.39 -27.30 -34.71
C ILE A 825 -1.02 -27.27 -36.22
N VAL A 826 -1.86 -27.87 -37.07
CA VAL A 826 -1.58 -28.20 -38.48
C VAL A 826 -1.45 -26.98 -39.39
N GLU A 827 -2.09 -25.84 -39.10
CA GLU A 827 -1.91 -24.63 -39.92
C GLU A 827 -0.53 -23.97 -39.74
N ALA A 828 0.13 -24.16 -38.60
CA ALA A 828 1.49 -23.66 -38.36
C ALA A 828 2.55 -24.40 -39.20
N GLN A 829 2.25 -25.59 -39.73
CA GLN A 829 3.19 -26.41 -40.52
C GLN A 829 3.19 -26.09 -42.03
N ARG A 830 2.43 -25.08 -42.48
CA ARG A 830 2.39 -24.65 -43.90
C ARG A 830 3.36 -23.52 -44.26
N SER A 831 4.20 -23.06 -43.34
CA SER A 831 5.23 -22.03 -43.57
C SER A 831 6.55 -22.59 -44.16
N GLY A 832 6.81 -23.89 -44.08
CA GLY A 832 7.83 -24.57 -44.89
C GLY A 832 9.27 -24.63 -44.34
N GLU A 833 9.51 -24.44 -43.04
CA GLU A 833 10.85 -24.59 -42.44
C GLU A 833 11.04 -25.95 -41.71
N VAL A 834 11.22 -27.05 -42.45
CA VAL A 834 11.98 -28.24 -42.01
C VAL A 834 12.33 -29.20 -43.17
N ASP A 835 13.63 -29.45 -43.33
CA ASP A 835 14.24 -30.61 -44.02
C ASP A 835 15.67 -30.74 -43.45
N ALA A 836 16.22 -31.90 -43.10
CA ALA A 836 15.65 -33.24 -42.90
C ALA A 836 16.51 -33.99 -41.86
N VAL A 837 15.99 -35.06 -41.25
CA VAL A 837 16.73 -35.92 -40.30
C VAL A 837 17.37 -37.09 -41.06
N SER A 838 18.57 -37.53 -40.65
CA SER A 838 19.22 -38.76 -41.15
C SER A 838 19.71 -39.65 -40.02
N ASP A 839 19.37 -40.92 -40.16
CA ASP A 839 19.56 -42.06 -39.26
C ASP A 839 21.01 -42.41 -38.84
N ALA A 840 21.07 -43.30 -37.83
CA ALA A 840 22.17 -44.17 -37.38
C ALA A 840 23.16 -43.65 -36.28
N PRO A 841 23.24 -44.31 -35.10
CA PRO A 841 24.26 -44.10 -34.06
C PRO A 841 25.48 -45.04 -34.26
N PRO A 842 26.58 -44.92 -33.46
CA PRO A 842 26.69 -45.89 -32.34
C PRO A 842 27.54 -45.49 -31.09
N THR A 843 27.21 -46.17 -29.98
CA THR A 843 28.09 -46.65 -28.87
C THR A 843 28.88 -45.69 -27.95
N GLY A 844 28.48 -45.70 -26.68
CA GLY A 844 29.33 -45.55 -25.48
C GLY A 844 28.68 -46.36 -24.33
N GLN A 845 29.37 -47.37 -23.79
CA GLN A 845 28.73 -48.47 -23.03
C GLN A 845 28.08 -48.05 -21.70
N ILE A 846 26.88 -48.58 -21.44
CA ILE A 846 26.20 -48.60 -20.13
C ILE A 846 26.23 -50.05 -19.60
N ALA A 847 26.49 -50.22 -18.29
CA ALA A 847 26.37 -51.51 -17.58
C ALA A 847 25.02 -51.57 -16.82
N PRO A 848 24.43 -52.77 -16.64
CA PRO A 848 22.97 -52.87 -16.68
C PRO A 848 22.25 -52.71 -15.34
N SER A 849 21.11 -52.01 -15.37
CA SER A 849 20.00 -52.24 -14.44
C SER A 849 19.29 -53.55 -14.81
N SER A 850 19.08 -54.42 -13.83
CA SER A 850 18.45 -55.73 -14.04
C SER A 850 16.92 -55.65 -13.98
N ASN A 851 16.26 -56.22 -14.99
CA ASN A 851 14.80 -56.28 -15.17
C ASN A 851 13.99 -56.59 -13.89
N ARG A 852 12.87 -55.90 -13.73
CA ARG A 852 11.64 -56.47 -13.15
C ARG A 852 10.41 -55.81 -13.78
N GLU A 853 9.44 -56.62 -14.16
CA GLU A 853 8.16 -56.19 -14.72
C GLU A 853 7.15 -55.83 -13.60
N PRO A 854 6.11 -55.03 -13.89
CA PRO A 854 5.19 -54.54 -12.87
C PRO A 854 4.18 -55.62 -12.45
N GLY A 855 4.19 -56.01 -11.17
CA GLY A 855 3.06 -56.73 -10.56
C GLY A 855 3.42 -57.81 -9.54
N GLU A 856 3.70 -57.42 -8.29
CA GLU A 856 3.37 -58.23 -7.11
C GLU A 856 3.37 -57.36 -5.83
N SER A 857 2.47 -57.63 -4.89
CA SER A 857 2.32 -56.84 -3.66
C SER A 857 3.21 -57.36 -2.53
N ILE A 858 3.87 -56.46 -1.80
CA ILE A 858 4.88 -56.81 -0.78
C ILE A 858 4.27 -57.27 0.57
N LEU A 859 2.94 -57.30 0.68
CA LEU A 859 2.21 -57.65 1.91
C LEU A 859 2.14 -59.16 2.19
N VAL A 860 3.24 -59.74 2.69
CA VAL A 860 3.24 -61.09 3.30
C VAL A 860 3.55 -61.01 4.80
N LYS A 861 2.52 -61.11 5.64
CA LYS A 861 2.68 -61.23 7.10
C LYS A 861 3.28 -62.59 7.50
N LYS A 862 4.43 -62.56 8.18
CA LYS A 862 4.82 -63.55 9.19
C LYS A 862 5.38 -62.79 10.39
N GLY A 863 5.01 -63.18 11.62
CA GLY A 863 5.29 -62.36 12.79
C GLY A 863 5.63 -63.14 14.06
N THR A 864 6.51 -62.54 14.85
CA THR A 864 6.73 -62.74 16.29
C THR A 864 7.34 -61.44 16.84
N PRO A 865 7.19 -61.12 18.14
CA PRO A 865 7.50 -59.80 18.67
C PRO A 865 9.01 -59.53 18.78
N ILE A 866 9.42 -58.29 18.52
CA ILE A 866 10.81 -57.83 18.60
C ILE A 866 10.95 -56.87 19.80
N GLN A 867 11.91 -57.13 20.68
CA GLN A 867 12.30 -56.21 21.75
C GLN A 867 13.13 -55.04 21.19
N PRO A 868 13.04 -53.82 21.76
CA PRO A 868 13.82 -52.69 21.28
C PRO A 868 15.34 -52.92 21.46
N LYS A 869 16.11 -52.60 20.43
CA LYS A 869 17.57 -52.48 20.46
C LYS A 869 18.01 -51.14 19.86
N GLU A 870 19.21 -50.72 20.26
CA GLU A 870 19.70 -49.35 20.11
C GLU A 870 20.05 -48.95 18.66
N SER A 871 20.09 -47.64 18.44
CA SER A 871 20.12 -47.01 17.11
C SER A 871 21.51 -46.96 16.45
N GLN A 872 21.80 -47.93 15.59
CA GLN A 872 22.80 -47.78 14.54
C GLN A 872 22.12 -47.26 13.27
N GLY A 873 22.18 -45.94 13.04
CA GLY A 873 21.56 -45.29 11.88
C GLY A 873 21.81 -43.78 11.74
N ALA A 874 22.01 -43.07 12.85
CA ALA A 874 22.23 -41.61 12.87
C ALA A 874 23.53 -41.11 12.21
N SER A 875 24.34 -41.99 11.60
CA SER A 875 25.66 -41.66 11.08
C SER A 875 25.67 -41.18 9.62
N ALA A 876 24.60 -41.39 8.85
CA ALA A 876 24.59 -41.09 7.41
C ALA A 876 24.42 -39.59 7.11
N ALA A 877 23.44 -38.93 7.73
CA ALA A 877 23.10 -37.54 7.48
C ALA A 877 24.14 -36.51 8.00
N LEU A 878 25.09 -36.95 8.83
CA LEU A 878 26.14 -36.09 9.41
C LEU A 878 27.49 -36.21 8.67
N ALA A 879 27.58 -36.97 7.57
CA ALA A 879 28.84 -37.39 6.96
C ALA A 879 29.11 -36.86 5.53
N ILE A 880 28.26 -35.97 4.99
CA ILE A 880 28.43 -35.40 3.64
C ILE A 880 28.95 -33.95 3.75
N ALA A 881 30.21 -33.79 4.18
CA ALA A 881 30.85 -32.49 4.35
C ALA A 881 32.39 -32.47 4.14
N ASP A 882 32.99 -33.55 3.63
CA ASP A 882 34.46 -33.64 3.48
C ASP A 882 34.89 -33.86 2.02
N SER A 883 34.98 -32.78 1.25
CA SER A 883 35.63 -32.75 -0.07
C SER A 883 36.10 -31.36 -0.51
N GLY A 884 36.87 -30.68 0.35
CA GLY A 884 37.87 -29.69 -0.06
C GLY A 884 37.41 -28.30 -0.54
N GLY A 885 37.33 -27.34 0.40
CA GLY A 885 37.27 -25.90 0.10
C GLY A 885 37.45 -25.07 1.37
N SER A 886 38.40 -24.13 1.41
CA SER A 886 38.80 -23.46 2.65
C SER A 886 38.10 -22.12 2.89
N ASP A 887 37.14 -22.08 3.82
CA ASP A 887 36.63 -20.85 4.45
C ASP A 887 36.36 -21.10 5.96
N PRO A 888 36.68 -20.19 6.91
CA PRO A 888 36.61 -20.51 8.33
C PRO A 888 35.21 -20.41 8.96
N SER A 889 34.78 -21.51 9.59
CA SER A 889 33.82 -21.55 10.72
C SER A 889 32.32 -21.34 10.46
N ILE A 890 31.72 -22.24 9.68
CA ILE A 890 30.45 -22.86 10.12
C ILE A 890 30.75 -24.33 10.45
N GLY A 891 30.70 -24.69 11.73
CA GLY A 891 30.81 -26.08 12.17
C GLY A 891 29.45 -26.77 12.08
N ALA A 892 29.44 -28.05 11.69
CA ALA A 892 28.21 -28.85 11.67
C ALA A 892 27.55 -28.89 13.06
N LEU A 893 26.23 -28.64 13.10
CA LEU A 893 25.43 -28.70 14.33
C LEU A 893 25.44 -30.11 14.89
N LYS A 894 25.79 -30.26 16.17
CA LYS A 894 25.79 -31.57 16.84
C LYS A 894 24.42 -31.85 17.45
N PRO A 895 24.01 -33.12 17.62
CA PRO A 895 22.75 -33.45 18.28
C PRO A 895 22.59 -32.82 19.67
N ALA A 896 23.68 -32.70 20.44
CA ALA A 896 23.68 -32.05 21.75
C ALA A 896 23.43 -30.52 21.68
N ASP A 897 23.87 -29.86 20.60
CA ASP A 897 23.61 -28.43 20.39
C ASP A 897 22.13 -28.21 20.06
N LEU A 898 21.55 -29.10 19.21
CA LEU A 898 20.12 -29.10 18.90
C LEU A 898 19.26 -29.40 20.14
N ASP A 899 19.64 -30.37 20.97
CA ASP A 899 18.91 -30.72 22.21
C ASP A 899 18.88 -29.54 23.21
N ASP A 900 19.95 -28.73 23.30
CA ASP A 900 19.95 -27.48 24.08
C ASP A 900 19.09 -26.37 23.44
N MET A 901 19.14 -26.19 22.11
CA MET A 901 18.30 -25.21 21.41
C MET A 901 16.81 -25.52 21.56
N ILE A 902 16.41 -26.79 21.38
CA ILE A 902 15.04 -27.27 21.62
C ILE A 902 14.61 -26.97 23.07
N LYS A 903 15.47 -27.29 24.04
CA LYS A 903 15.21 -27.00 25.45
C LYS A 903 15.00 -25.49 25.70
N ARG A 904 15.89 -24.63 25.20
CA ARG A 904 15.78 -23.15 25.32
C ARG A 904 14.51 -22.60 24.67
N LEU A 905 14.09 -23.15 23.53
CA LEU A 905 12.85 -22.79 22.86
C LEU A 905 11.63 -23.20 23.69
N VAL A 906 11.53 -24.47 24.10
CA VAL A 906 10.41 -24.97 24.92
C VAL A 906 10.33 -24.23 26.27
N ASP A 907 11.46 -23.94 26.90
CA ASP A 907 11.54 -23.13 28.13
C ASP A 907 11.01 -21.69 27.93
N ALA A 908 11.27 -21.08 26.77
CA ALA A 908 10.71 -19.78 26.40
C ALA A 908 9.19 -19.84 26.18
N GLY A 909 8.67 -20.93 25.61
CA GLY A 909 7.22 -21.15 25.46
C GLY A 909 6.52 -21.20 26.82
N TYR A 910 7.13 -21.93 27.78
CA TYR A 910 6.66 -21.96 29.17
C TYR A 910 6.85 -20.66 29.96
N ALA A 911 7.59 -19.67 29.43
CA ALA A 911 7.69 -18.34 30.05
C ALA A 911 6.45 -17.46 29.81
N GLY A 912 5.66 -17.74 28.76
CA GLY A 912 4.40 -17.05 28.45
C GLY A 912 4.56 -15.53 28.21
N LYS A 913 5.71 -15.11 27.66
CA LYS A 913 6.08 -13.71 27.43
C LYS A 913 6.93 -13.58 26.16
N VAL A 914 6.53 -12.68 25.26
CA VAL A 914 7.37 -12.27 24.11
C VAL A 914 8.56 -11.45 24.62
N THR A 915 9.78 -11.92 24.39
CA THR A 915 11.03 -11.22 24.77
C THR A 915 11.52 -10.30 23.65
N LYS A 916 12.26 -9.23 24.01
CA LYS A 916 12.81 -8.30 23.00
C LYS A 916 13.73 -9.01 22.00
N THR A 917 14.58 -9.91 22.50
CA THR A 917 15.42 -10.84 21.72
C THR A 917 14.77 -12.23 21.67
N VAL A 918 15.18 -13.07 20.71
CA VAL A 918 14.89 -14.52 20.71
C VAL A 918 15.82 -15.23 21.73
N CYS A 919 15.50 -16.46 22.14
CA CYS A 919 16.35 -17.28 23.02
C CYS A 919 17.55 -17.96 22.31
N LEU A 920 17.60 -17.89 20.98
CA LEU A 920 18.73 -18.27 20.14
C LEU A 920 19.44 -17.02 19.59
N LYS A 921 20.76 -17.08 19.45
CA LYS A 921 21.60 -16.05 18.84
C LYS A 921 21.45 -16.09 17.31
N ASN A 922 21.66 -14.95 16.64
CA ASN A 922 21.59 -14.88 15.17
C ASN A 922 22.48 -15.92 14.45
N ALA A 923 23.65 -16.27 15.00
CA ALA A 923 24.52 -17.32 14.44
C ALA A 923 23.95 -18.75 14.63
N GLU A 924 23.27 -19.02 15.74
CA GLU A 924 22.57 -20.30 15.99
C GLU A 924 21.38 -20.42 15.03
N ILE A 925 20.63 -19.32 14.84
CA ILE A 925 19.52 -19.22 13.87
C ILE A 925 20.02 -19.49 12.45
N THR A 926 21.09 -18.83 12.00
CA THR A 926 21.65 -19.07 10.65
C THR A 926 22.15 -20.51 10.49
N ALA A 927 22.77 -21.12 11.52
CA ALA A 927 23.19 -22.51 11.45
C ALA A 927 22.01 -23.48 11.33
N VAL A 928 20.92 -23.26 12.09
CA VAL A 928 19.69 -24.08 12.03
C VAL A 928 19.03 -23.95 10.65
N CYS A 929 18.90 -22.73 10.13
CA CYS A 929 18.33 -22.50 8.79
C CYS A 929 19.16 -23.19 7.70
N ASN A 930 20.49 -23.00 7.69
CA ASN A 930 21.37 -23.61 6.70
C ASN A 930 21.33 -25.15 6.77
N ALA A 931 21.37 -25.74 7.96
CA ALA A 931 21.28 -27.20 8.10
C ALA A 931 19.91 -27.73 7.64
N ALA A 932 18.82 -27.02 7.95
CA ALA A 932 17.48 -27.41 7.53
C ALA A 932 17.31 -27.31 6.01
N ARG A 933 17.89 -26.29 5.38
CA ARG A 933 17.92 -26.10 3.92
C ARG A 933 18.53 -27.29 3.20
N GLU A 934 19.72 -27.74 3.61
CA GLU A 934 20.35 -28.92 2.97
C GLU A 934 19.54 -30.20 3.23
N LEU A 935 18.97 -30.36 4.43
CA LEU A 935 18.08 -31.48 4.74
C LEU A 935 16.84 -31.49 3.82
N PHE A 936 16.12 -30.38 3.67
CA PHE A 936 14.95 -30.34 2.79
C PHE A 936 15.29 -30.54 1.31
N LEU A 937 16.47 -30.10 0.84
CA LEU A 937 16.94 -30.36 -0.53
C LEU A 937 17.26 -31.84 -0.79
N SER A 938 17.64 -32.59 0.24
CA SER A 938 17.83 -34.05 0.14
C SER A 938 16.54 -34.87 0.24
N GLN A 939 15.44 -34.27 0.69
CA GLN A 939 14.11 -34.89 0.65
C GLN A 939 13.41 -34.57 -0.69
N PRO A 940 12.51 -35.44 -1.21
CA PRO A 940 11.74 -35.15 -2.42
C PRO A 940 10.71 -34.02 -2.21
N ALA A 941 10.22 -33.43 -3.31
CA ALA A 941 9.19 -32.38 -3.25
C ALA A 941 7.79 -32.90 -2.88
N LEU A 942 7.54 -34.20 -3.13
CA LEU A 942 6.39 -34.97 -2.66
C LEU A 942 6.92 -36.03 -1.67
N LEU A 943 6.54 -35.94 -0.40
CA LEU A 943 6.93 -36.91 0.63
C LEU A 943 6.01 -38.14 0.62
N GLU A 944 6.53 -39.31 1.01
CA GLU A 944 5.72 -40.54 1.16
C GLU A 944 5.92 -41.08 2.59
N LEU A 945 4.84 -41.19 3.36
CA LEU A 945 4.88 -41.29 4.82
C LEU A 945 4.08 -42.48 5.35
N SER A 946 4.66 -43.21 6.31
CA SER A 946 4.00 -44.32 7.02
C SER A 946 3.21 -43.82 8.24
N PRO A 947 2.01 -44.37 8.51
CA PRO A 947 1.30 -44.15 9.77
C PRO A 947 1.94 -44.94 10.92
N PRO A 948 1.67 -44.60 12.19
CA PRO A 948 0.80 -43.51 12.63
C PRO A 948 1.45 -42.12 12.52
N VAL A 949 0.65 -41.10 12.22
CA VAL A 949 1.10 -39.70 12.08
C VAL A 949 0.05 -38.70 12.56
N LYS A 950 0.49 -37.57 13.11
CA LYS A 950 -0.30 -36.40 13.50
C LYS A 950 -0.17 -35.33 12.40
N ILE A 951 -1.25 -35.04 11.70
CA ILE A 951 -1.32 -34.00 10.67
C ILE A 951 -1.82 -32.70 11.30
N VAL A 952 -1.03 -31.64 11.13
CA VAL A 952 -1.20 -30.31 11.74
C VAL A 952 -1.37 -29.29 10.62
N GLY A 953 -2.41 -28.46 10.70
CA GLY A 953 -2.63 -27.33 9.80
C GLY A 953 -1.91 -26.06 10.24
N ASP A 954 -2.47 -24.92 9.85
CA ASP A 954 -1.88 -23.59 10.06
C ASP A 954 -1.59 -23.31 11.56
N VAL A 955 -0.42 -22.73 11.85
CA VAL A 955 0.05 -22.43 13.22
C VAL A 955 0.30 -20.94 13.44
N HIS A 956 0.65 -20.20 12.38
CA HIS A 956 0.66 -18.74 12.32
C HIS A 956 1.29 -18.06 13.56
N GLY A 957 2.52 -18.46 13.92
CA GLY A 957 3.25 -17.86 15.04
C GLY A 957 2.57 -17.92 16.43
N GLN A 958 1.53 -18.74 16.63
CA GLN A 958 0.84 -18.95 17.91
C GLN A 958 1.62 -19.90 18.83
N TYR A 959 2.84 -19.47 19.18
CA TYR A 959 3.83 -20.32 19.83
C TYR A 959 3.38 -20.97 21.15
N THR A 960 2.58 -20.26 21.96
CA THR A 960 2.00 -20.83 23.20
C THR A 960 1.04 -21.98 22.94
N ASP A 961 0.34 -21.95 21.81
CA ASP A 961 -0.66 -22.94 21.44
C ASP A 961 -0.01 -24.14 20.72
N LEU A 962 1.09 -23.92 19.97
CA LEU A 962 1.99 -24.99 19.53
C LEU A 962 2.53 -25.82 20.73
N ILE A 963 2.92 -25.17 21.83
CA ILE A 963 3.34 -25.89 23.05
C ILE A 963 2.17 -26.66 23.68
N ARG A 964 0.96 -26.09 23.71
CA ARG A 964 -0.24 -26.82 24.19
C ARG A 964 -0.58 -28.02 23.29
N MET A 965 -0.38 -27.90 21.99
CA MET A 965 -0.56 -28.98 21.02
C MET A 965 0.43 -30.12 21.29
N PHE A 966 1.72 -29.85 21.54
CA PHE A 966 2.66 -30.89 21.95
C PHE A 966 2.40 -31.47 23.36
N GLU A 967 1.78 -30.71 24.28
CA GLU A 967 1.27 -31.25 25.55
C GLU A 967 0.06 -32.19 25.37
N MET A 968 -0.71 -32.02 24.29
CA MET A 968 -1.90 -32.80 23.95
C MET A 968 -1.52 -34.05 23.14
N CYS A 969 -0.90 -33.85 21.97
CA CYS A 969 -0.55 -34.91 21.02
C CYS A 969 0.71 -35.70 21.38
N GLY A 970 1.52 -35.20 22.32
CA GLY A 970 2.83 -35.75 22.68
C GLY A 970 4.01 -35.07 21.98
N PHE A 971 5.12 -34.85 22.69
CA PHE A 971 6.33 -34.23 22.12
C PHE A 971 7.15 -35.24 21.27
N PRO A 972 7.78 -34.81 20.17
CA PRO A 972 8.74 -35.64 19.41
C PRO A 972 9.87 -36.18 20.32
N PRO A 973 10.32 -37.44 20.13
CA PRO A 973 9.95 -38.39 19.08
C PRO A 973 8.78 -39.32 19.46
N ASN A 974 8.07 -39.07 20.56
CA ASN A 974 7.00 -39.97 21.03
C ASN A 974 5.76 -39.96 20.13
N SER A 975 5.68 -39.01 19.20
CA SER A 975 4.64 -38.91 18.18
C SER A 975 5.25 -38.37 16.90
N ASN A 976 4.84 -38.94 15.76
CA ASN A 976 5.24 -38.50 14.44
C ASN A 976 4.34 -37.33 14.00
N PHE A 977 4.90 -36.31 13.35
CA PHE A 977 4.16 -35.13 12.91
C PHE A 977 4.38 -34.81 11.43
N LEU A 978 3.31 -34.41 10.76
CA LEU A 978 3.31 -33.73 9.46
C LEU A 978 2.63 -32.38 9.64
N PHE A 979 3.32 -31.27 9.39
CA PHE A 979 2.69 -29.94 9.35
C PHE A 979 2.50 -29.49 7.90
N LEU A 980 1.31 -29.01 7.56
CA LEU A 980 0.90 -28.69 6.19
C LEU A 980 1.42 -27.32 5.70
N GLY A 981 1.59 -26.34 6.58
CA GLY A 981 2.16 -25.04 6.24
C GLY A 981 1.87 -23.95 7.27
N ASP A 982 2.13 -22.70 6.88
CA ASP A 982 1.79 -21.46 7.57
C ASP A 982 2.24 -21.44 9.04
N TYR A 983 3.56 -21.46 9.21
CA TYR A 983 4.23 -21.47 10.51
C TYR A 983 4.45 -20.06 11.07
N VAL A 984 4.47 -19.07 10.18
CA VAL A 984 4.82 -17.67 10.47
C VAL A 984 3.66 -16.70 10.15
N ASP A 985 3.91 -15.42 10.40
CA ASP A 985 2.95 -14.31 10.28
C ASP A 985 1.74 -14.42 11.23
N ARG A 986 0.94 -13.34 11.30
CA ARG A 986 -0.33 -13.18 12.05
C ARG A 986 -0.21 -13.29 13.58
N GLY A 987 0.54 -14.25 14.11
CA GLY A 987 0.83 -14.43 15.53
C GLY A 987 1.99 -13.58 16.05
N LYS A 988 2.26 -13.71 17.35
CA LYS A 988 3.14 -12.80 18.11
C LYS A 988 4.56 -13.34 18.33
N GLN A 989 4.83 -14.58 17.90
CA GLN A 989 6.07 -15.31 18.14
C GLN A 989 6.40 -16.26 16.97
N SER A 990 6.39 -15.74 15.74
CA SER A 990 6.71 -16.51 14.54
C SER A 990 8.14 -17.06 14.60
N LEU A 991 9.09 -16.28 15.11
CA LEU A 991 10.49 -16.70 15.25
C LEU A 991 10.68 -17.93 16.15
N GLU A 992 10.10 -17.94 17.36
CA GLU A 992 10.20 -19.14 18.21
C GLU A 992 9.44 -20.33 17.62
N THR A 993 8.32 -20.08 16.93
CA THR A 993 7.51 -21.12 16.27
C THR A 993 8.33 -21.85 15.21
N ILE A 994 8.82 -21.14 14.19
CA ILE A 994 9.59 -21.79 13.11
C ILE A 994 10.90 -22.40 13.61
N LEU A 995 11.60 -21.76 14.56
CA LEU A 995 12.85 -22.29 15.10
C LEU A 995 12.63 -23.61 15.87
N LEU A 996 11.51 -23.78 16.58
CA LEU A 996 11.20 -25.04 17.24
C LEU A 996 10.90 -26.15 16.23
N LEU A 997 10.14 -25.83 15.17
CA LEU A 997 9.82 -26.78 14.10
C LEU A 997 11.08 -27.22 13.34
N LEU A 998 11.96 -26.29 12.94
CA LEU A 998 13.22 -26.60 12.26
C LEU A 998 14.18 -27.41 13.15
N CYS A 999 14.30 -27.06 14.43
CA CYS A 999 15.12 -27.84 15.37
C CYS A 999 14.58 -29.26 15.57
N TYR A 1000 13.26 -29.46 15.66
CA TYR A 1000 12.69 -30.82 15.70
C TYR A 1000 12.89 -31.58 14.39
N LYS A 1001 12.76 -30.91 13.23
CA LYS A 1001 13.04 -31.52 11.92
C LYS A 1001 14.49 -32.01 11.81
N LEU A 1002 15.45 -31.19 12.20
CA LEU A 1002 16.87 -31.56 12.22
C LEU A 1002 17.17 -32.69 13.21
N ARG A 1003 16.44 -32.74 14.33
CA ARG A 1003 16.70 -33.71 15.40
C ARG A 1003 16.05 -35.08 15.17
N TYR A 1004 14.95 -35.12 14.42
CA TYR A 1004 14.13 -36.30 14.14
C TYR A 1004 13.62 -36.30 12.67
N PRO A 1005 14.52 -36.36 11.66
CA PRO A 1005 14.18 -36.15 10.25
C PRO A 1005 13.15 -37.14 9.69
N GLU A 1006 13.11 -38.36 10.25
CA GLU A 1006 12.20 -39.47 9.86
C GLU A 1006 10.91 -39.56 10.70
N ASN A 1007 10.71 -38.63 11.63
CA ASN A 1007 9.51 -38.59 12.49
C ASN A 1007 8.80 -37.22 12.46
N PHE A 1008 9.44 -36.22 11.87
CA PHE A 1008 8.95 -34.84 11.84
C PHE A 1008 9.04 -34.32 10.41
N PHE A 1009 7.91 -33.91 9.85
CA PHE A 1009 7.76 -33.53 8.45
C PHE A 1009 7.08 -32.15 8.37
N LEU A 1010 7.60 -31.31 7.49
CA LEU A 1010 7.16 -29.95 7.26
C LEU A 1010 6.99 -29.78 5.75
N LEU A 1011 5.84 -29.28 5.34
CA LEU A 1011 5.55 -28.85 3.98
C LEU A 1011 5.68 -27.32 3.87
N ARG A 1012 5.39 -26.77 2.70
CA ARG A 1012 5.39 -25.33 2.44
C ARG A 1012 3.96 -24.80 2.50
N GLY A 1013 3.71 -23.77 3.30
CA GLY A 1013 2.50 -22.95 3.19
C GLY A 1013 2.70 -21.71 2.32
N ASN A 1014 1.63 -20.97 2.05
CA ASN A 1014 1.72 -19.71 1.31
C ASN A 1014 2.39 -18.59 2.14
N HIS A 1015 2.35 -18.67 3.48
CA HIS A 1015 3.11 -17.80 4.35
C HIS A 1015 4.61 -18.15 4.41
N GLU A 1016 5.05 -19.29 3.89
CA GLU A 1016 6.47 -19.59 3.63
C GLU A 1016 6.93 -19.01 2.27
N CYS A 1017 6.57 -17.74 2.00
CA CYS A 1017 6.89 -16.99 0.78
C CYS A 1017 7.51 -15.62 1.10
N ALA A 1018 8.45 -15.17 0.25
CA ALA A 1018 9.09 -13.87 0.39
C ALA A 1018 8.09 -12.70 0.34
N ASN A 1019 7.04 -12.80 -0.47
CA ASN A 1019 6.08 -11.72 -0.66
C ASN A 1019 5.10 -11.63 0.52
N VAL A 1020 4.60 -12.77 1.00
CA VAL A 1020 3.63 -12.85 2.09
C VAL A 1020 4.24 -12.43 3.45
N THR A 1021 5.45 -12.94 3.77
CA THR A 1021 6.15 -12.61 5.04
C THR A 1021 6.52 -11.14 5.21
N ARG A 1022 6.57 -10.35 4.12
CA ARG A 1022 6.77 -8.90 4.17
C ARG A 1022 5.51 -8.14 4.62
N VAL A 1023 4.33 -8.71 4.45
CA VAL A 1023 3.03 -8.05 4.68
C VAL A 1023 2.44 -8.42 6.03
N TYR A 1024 2.51 -9.70 6.44
CA TYR A 1024 1.72 -10.20 7.59
C TYR A 1024 2.52 -10.40 8.90
N GLY A 1025 3.75 -9.88 8.96
CA GLY A 1025 4.45 -9.53 10.21
C GLY A 1025 5.80 -10.20 10.46
N PHE A 1026 6.13 -11.32 9.82
CA PHE A 1026 7.36 -12.08 10.09
C PHE A 1026 8.63 -11.31 9.70
N TYR A 1027 8.60 -10.57 8.59
CA TYR A 1027 9.69 -9.66 8.20
C TYR A 1027 9.99 -8.62 9.28
N ASP A 1028 8.97 -7.94 9.81
CA ASP A 1028 9.15 -6.94 10.86
C ASP A 1028 9.50 -7.57 12.22
N GLU A 1029 9.04 -8.79 12.51
CA GLU A 1029 9.50 -9.54 13.69
C GLU A 1029 11.00 -9.85 13.59
N CYS A 1030 11.46 -10.40 12.46
CA CYS A 1030 12.87 -10.66 12.18
C CYS A 1030 13.71 -9.38 12.26
N LYS A 1031 13.28 -8.32 11.59
CA LYS A 1031 13.93 -7.00 11.56
C LYS A 1031 14.03 -6.36 12.95
N ARG A 1032 13.02 -6.54 13.81
CA ARG A 1032 12.95 -5.96 15.17
C ARG A 1032 13.66 -6.79 16.24
N ARG A 1033 13.63 -8.12 16.16
CA ARG A 1033 14.16 -9.04 17.20
C ARG A 1033 15.55 -9.62 16.86
N CYS A 1034 15.90 -9.67 15.57
CA CYS A 1034 17.14 -10.24 15.06
C CYS A 1034 17.86 -9.28 14.10
N ASN A 1035 17.58 -9.36 12.79
CA ASN A 1035 17.96 -8.41 11.72
C ASN A 1035 17.39 -8.89 10.37
N VAL A 1036 17.49 -8.07 9.32
CA VAL A 1036 16.99 -8.38 7.96
C VAL A 1036 17.73 -9.54 7.27
N LYS A 1037 19.00 -9.83 7.59
CA LYS A 1037 19.70 -11.00 7.00
C LYS A 1037 19.09 -12.32 7.50
N VAL A 1038 18.68 -12.38 8.77
CA VAL A 1038 18.00 -13.55 9.34
C VAL A 1038 16.68 -13.85 8.61
N TRP A 1039 15.88 -12.83 8.27
CA TRP A 1039 14.69 -13.02 7.42
C TRP A 1039 15.04 -13.60 6.05
N LYS A 1040 16.11 -13.11 5.39
CA LYS A 1040 16.57 -13.70 4.12
C LYS A 1040 16.93 -15.17 4.29
N THR A 1041 17.70 -15.54 5.32
CA THR A 1041 18.05 -16.94 5.58
C THR A 1041 16.82 -17.83 5.82
N PHE A 1042 15.75 -17.31 6.45
CA PHE A 1042 14.47 -18.04 6.52
C PHE A 1042 13.82 -18.20 5.14
N VAL A 1043 13.74 -17.16 4.31
CA VAL A 1043 13.23 -17.25 2.93
C VAL A 1043 14.04 -18.24 2.08
N ASP A 1044 15.37 -18.21 2.18
CA ASP A 1044 16.29 -19.14 1.50
C ASP A 1044 16.07 -20.60 1.94
N THR A 1045 15.55 -20.81 3.16
CA THR A 1045 15.18 -22.13 3.69
C THR A 1045 13.75 -22.51 3.25
N PHE A 1046 12.80 -21.59 3.31
CA PHE A 1046 11.41 -21.78 2.87
C PHE A 1046 11.32 -22.16 1.39
N ASN A 1047 12.18 -21.56 0.56
CA ASN A 1047 12.33 -21.91 -0.85
C ASN A 1047 12.76 -23.38 -1.08
N THR A 1048 13.21 -24.09 -0.05
CA THR A 1048 13.57 -25.52 -0.12
C THR A 1048 12.57 -26.49 0.50
N LEU A 1049 11.50 -26.02 1.15
CA LEU A 1049 10.50 -26.90 1.78
C LEU A 1049 9.84 -27.85 0.75
N PRO A 1050 9.56 -29.13 1.11
CA PRO A 1050 8.67 -30.00 0.34
C PRO A 1050 7.26 -29.39 0.18
N ILE A 1051 6.53 -29.77 -0.85
CA ILE A 1051 5.28 -29.10 -1.26
C ILE A 1051 4.03 -29.89 -0.86
N ALA A 1052 4.09 -31.23 -0.95
CA ALA A 1052 2.98 -32.11 -0.58
C ALA A 1052 3.51 -33.41 0.05
N ALA A 1053 2.61 -34.21 0.63
CA ALA A 1053 2.89 -35.55 1.13
C ALA A 1053 1.77 -36.53 0.78
N ILE A 1054 2.08 -37.83 0.74
CA ILE A 1054 1.11 -38.92 0.69
C ILE A 1054 1.29 -39.76 1.95
N VAL A 1055 0.23 -39.89 2.76
CA VAL A 1055 0.22 -40.78 3.93
C VAL A 1055 -0.37 -42.14 3.54
N ALA A 1056 0.35 -43.21 3.85
CA ALA A 1056 -0.03 -44.61 3.62
C ALA A 1056 -0.38 -44.99 2.16
N GLY A 1057 0.01 -44.17 1.18
CA GLY A 1057 -0.44 -44.32 -0.21
C GLY A 1057 -1.89 -43.91 -0.47
N LYS A 1058 -2.63 -43.43 0.54
CA LYS A 1058 -4.10 -43.25 0.47
C LYS A 1058 -4.63 -41.86 0.86
N ILE A 1059 -3.88 -41.05 1.59
CA ILE A 1059 -4.28 -39.67 1.95
C ILE A 1059 -3.32 -38.69 1.30
N PHE A 1060 -3.81 -37.86 0.37
CA PHE A 1060 -3.02 -36.78 -0.23
C PHE A 1060 -3.05 -35.54 0.67
N CYS A 1061 -1.88 -35.04 1.05
CA CYS A 1061 -1.69 -33.97 2.03
C CYS A 1061 -0.99 -32.75 1.39
N VAL A 1062 -1.59 -31.58 1.51
CA VAL A 1062 -1.14 -30.33 0.85
C VAL A 1062 -1.48 -29.12 1.73
N HIS A 1063 -0.99 -27.92 1.42
CA HIS A 1063 -1.38 -26.69 2.13
C HIS A 1063 -2.72 -26.13 1.64
N GLY A 1064 -2.74 -25.63 0.40
CA GLY A 1064 -3.93 -25.09 -0.26
C GLY A 1064 -4.83 -26.20 -0.76
N GLY A 1065 -4.54 -26.76 -1.94
CA GLY A 1065 -5.48 -27.69 -2.55
C GLY A 1065 -5.00 -28.32 -3.84
N LEU A 1066 -5.90 -28.38 -4.82
CA LEU A 1066 -5.68 -29.01 -6.13
C LEU A 1066 -5.41 -27.93 -7.19
N SER A 1067 -4.68 -28.30 -8.24
CA SER A 1067 -4.39 -27.42 -9.38
C SER A 1067 -5.03 -27.98 -10.66
N PRO A 1068 -5.53 -27.13 -11.58
CA PRO A 1068 -5.89 -27.58 -12.93
C PRO A 1068 -4.64 -28.05 -13.72
N SER A 1069 -3.44 -27.71 -13.26
CA SER A 1069 -2.15 -28.16 -13.80
C SER A 1069 -1.66 -29.49 -13.21
N LEU A 1070 -2.37 -30.08 -12.23
CA LEU A 1070 -1.95 -31.33 -11.58
C LEU A 1070 -2.44 -32.55 -12.36
N SER A 1071 -1.60 -33.06 -13.26
CA SER A 1071 -1.92 -34.18 -14.15
C SER A 1071 -1.42 -35.53 -13.62
N HIS A 1072 -0.28 -35.55 -12.95
CA HIS A 1072 0.38 -36.72 -12.39
C HIS A 1072 1.11 -36.36 -11.08
N MET A 1073 1.33 -37.33 -10.19
CA MET A 1073 2.08 -37.08 -8.95
C MET A 1073 3.55 -36.68 -9.22
N ASP A 1074 4.09 -37.05 -10.39
CA ASP A 1074 5.42 -36.62 -10.81
C ASP A 1074 5.49 -35.11 -11.12
N ASP A 1075 4.37 -34.46 -11.45
CA ASP A 1075 4.34 -33.00 -11.66
C ASP A 1075 4.76 -32.27 -10.37
N ILE A 1076 4.41 -32.83 -9.20
CA ILE A 1076 4.85 -32.35 -7.89
C ILE A 1076 6.29 -32.79 -7.60
N ARG A 1077 6.66 -34.06 -7.88
CA ARG A 1077 8.04 -34.56 -7.68
C ARG A 1077 9.08 -33.76 -8.47
N ASN A 1078 8.69 -33.26 -9.65
CA ASN A 1078 9.52 -32.47 -10.56
C ASN A 1078 9.57 -30.96 -10.23
N ILE A 1079 8.88 -30.47 -9.17
CA ILE A 1079 9.02 -29.08 -8.72
C ILE A 1079 10.46 -28.87 -8.21
N ALA A 1080 11.24 -28.14 -9.01
CA ALA A 1080 12.63 -27.81 -8.69
C ALA A 1080 12.70 -26.98 -7.40
N ARG A 1081 13.66 -27.30 -6.52
CA ARG A 1081 13.97 -26.56 -5.30
C ARG A 1081 15.49 -26.32 -5.23
N PRO A 1082 15.96 -25.14 -4.76
CA PRO A 1082 15.19 -24.03 -4.24
C PRO A 1082 14.38 -23.29 -5.33
N THR A 1083 13.15 -22.88 -4.99
CA THR A 1083 12.32 -21.98 -5.82
C THR A 1083 11.55 -21.01 -4.95
N ASP A 1084 11.30 -19.79 -5.44
CA ASP A 1084 10.25 -18.94 -4.87
C ASP A 1084 8.87 -19.41 -5.36
N VAL A 1085 7.79 -18.84 -4.82
CA VAL A 1085 6.42 -19.13 -5.27
C VAL A 1085 6.10 -18.23 -6.48
N PRO A 1086 5.74 -18.78 -7.65
CA PRO A 1086 5.34 -17.98 -8.82
C PRO A 1086 3.95 -17.37 -8.63
N ASP A 1087 3.60 -16.38 -9.45
CA ASP A 1087 2.27 -15.72 -9.41
C ASP A 1087 1.13 -16.61 -9.92
N TYR A 1088 1.42 -17.70 -10.64
CA TYR A 1088 0.46 -18.63 -11.23
C TYR A 1088 1.06 -20.04 -11.48
N GLY A 1089 0.20 -21.02 -11.74
CA GLY A 1089 0.57 -22.41 -12.08
C GLY A 1089 0.78 -23.32 -10.86
N LEU A 1090 1.14 -24.58 -11.10
CA LEU A 1090 1.07 -25.68 -10.12
C LEU A 1090 1.56 -25.34 -8.70
N LEU A 1091 2.74 -24.73 -8.53
CA LEU A 1091 3.26 -24.37 -7.20
C LEU A 1091 2.49 -23.22 -6.53
N ASN A 1092 1.93 -22.29 -7.31
CA ASN A 1092 1.01 -21.30 -6.76
C ASN A 1092 -0.28 -22.01 -6.30
N ASP A 1093 -0.83 -22.87 -7.15
CA ASP A 1093 -2.12 -23.50 -6.90
C ASP A 1093 -2.15 -24.45 -5.71
N LEU A 1094 -1.10 -25.27 -5.53
CA LEU A 1094 -0.96 -26.14 -4.36
C LEU A 1094 -0.89 -25.36 -3.04
N LEU A 1095 -0.61 -24.05 -3.07
CA LEU A 1095 -0.48 -23.18 -1.89
C LEU A 1095 -1.67 -22.23 -1.68
N TRP A 1096 -2.49 -21.96 -2.70
CA TRP A 1096 -3.52 -20.91 -2.69
C TRP A 1096 -4.92 -21.33 -3.19
N SER A 1097 -5.10 -22.54 -3.71
CA SER A 1097 -6.41 -23.02 -4.17
C SER A 1097 -7.34 -23.40 -3.02
N ASP A 1098 -8.66 -23.21 -3.19
CA ASP A 1098 -9.67 -23.51 -2.17
C ASP A 1098 -10.83 -24.40 -2.69
N PRO A 1099 -11.31 -25.38 -1.91
CA PRO A 1099 -12.55 -26.08 -2.22
C PRO A 1099 -13.75 -25.15 -1.98
N ALA A 1100 -14.70 -25.13 -2.92
CA ALA A 1100 -15.93 -24.33 -2.80
C ALA A 1100 -17.16 -25.11 -3.27
N ASP A 1101 -18.34 -24.75 -2.76
CA ASP A 1101 -19.61 -25.37 -3.16
C ASP A 1101 -20.17 -24.65 -4.40
N MET A 1102 -19.84 -25.20 -5.57
CA MET A 1102 -19.96 -24.56 -6.88
C MET A 1102 -20.41 -25.57 -7.95
N GLU A 1103 -21.17 -25.11 -8.94
CA GLU A 1103 -21.65 -25.96 -10.06
C GLU A 1103 -20.58 -26.22 -11.13
N SER A 1104 -19.57 -25.35 -11.24
CA SER A 1104 -18.47 -25.49 -12.19
C SER A 1104 -17.32 -26.34 -11.61
N ASP A 1105 -16.42 -26.80 -12.48
CA ASP A 1105 -15.23 -27.54 -12.03
C ASP A 1105 -14.18 -26.62 -11.37
N TRP A 1106 -13.88 -25.48 -12.00
CA TRP A 1106 -12.85 -24.53 -11.60
C TRP A 1106 -13.30 -23.07 -11.83
N GLU A 1107 -13.08 -22.22 -10.84
CA GLU A 1107 -13.32 -20.77 -10.89
C GLU A 1107 -12.09 -20.01 -10.35
N ALA A 1108 -11.98 -18.70 -10.61
CA ALA A 1108 -10.91 -17.90 -10.02
C ALA A 1108 -11.18 -17.66 -8.53
N ASN A 1109 -10.18 -17.84 -7.65
CA ASN A 1109 -10.36 -17.64 -6.22
C ASN A 1109 -10.61 -16.16 -5.91
N GLU A 1110 -11.56 -15.85 -5.01
CA GLU A 1110 -11.87 -14.47 -4.56
C GLU A 1110 -10.65 -13.75 -3.98
N ARG A 1111 -9.65 -14.48 -3.48
CA ARG A 1111 -8.34 -13.97 -3.03
C ARG A 1111 -7.54 -13.28 -4.14
N GLY A 1112 -7.92 -13.46 -5.42
CA GLY A 1112 -7.22 -12.90 -6.58
C GLY A 1112 -5.95 -13.66 -6.98
N VAL A 1113 -5.76 -14.88 -6.46
CA VAL A 1113 -4.61 -15.76 -6.69
C VAL A 1113 -5.09 -17.21 -6.68
N SER A 1114 -4.66 -18.02 -7.66
CA SER A 1114 -5.17 -19.38 -7.91
C SER A 1114 -6.70 -19.48 -8.07
N TYR A 1115 -7.25 -20.67 -7.82
CA TYR A 1115 -8.58 -21.14 -8.23
C TYR A 1115 -9.39 -21.69 -7.05
N CYS A 1116 -10.72 -21.59 -7.15
CA CYS A 1116 -11.64 -22.43 -6.40
C CYS A 1116 -11.95 -23.71 -7.19
N PHE A 1117 -12.19 -24.83 -6.49
CA PHE A 1117 -12.52 -26.12 -7.11
C PHE A 1117 -13.71 -26.84 -6.48
N GLY A 1118 -14.58 -27.39 -7.34
CA GLY A 1118 -15.82 -28.05 -6.95
C GLY A 1118 -15.66 -29.53 -6.58
N LYS A 1119 -16.75 -30.14 -6.07
CA LYS A 1119 -16.82 -31.57 -5.69
C LYS A 1119 -16.29 -32.52 -6.75
N LYS A 1120 -16.64 -32.27 -8.01
CA LYS A 1120 -16.34 -33.13 -9.16
C LYS A 1120 -14.83 -33.26 -9.38
N VAL A 1121 -14.07 -32.16 -9.29
CA VAL A 1121 -12.61 -32.14 -9.36
C VAL A 1121 -11.98 -33.03 -8.27
N ILE A 1122 -12.51 -32.96 -7.04
CA ILE A 1122 -11.98 -33.77 -5.92
C ILE A 1122 -12.25 -35.26 -6.17
N MET A 1123 -13.47 -35.62 -6.60
CA MET A 1123 -13.82 -37.01 -6.93
C MET A 1123 -12.98 -37.55 -8.09
N GLU A 1124 -12.80 -36.78 -9.16
CA GLU A 1124 -11.96 -37.15 -10.31
C GLU A 1124 -10.50 -37.32 -9.90
N PHE A 1125 -9.95 -36.42 -9.07
CA PHE A 1125 -8.59 -36.51 -8.54
C PHE A 1125 -8.37 -37.77 -7.69
N LEU A 1126 -9.25 -38.02 -6.72
CA LEU A 1126 -9.18 -39.18 -5.84
C LEU A 1126 -9.26 -40.49 -6.63
N GLN A 1127 -10.23 -40.61 -7.54
CA GLN A 1127 -10.41 -41.79 -8.40
C GLN A 1127 -9.21 -42.02 -9.32
N LYS A 1128 -8.65 -40.96 -9.90
CA LYS A 1128 -7.52 -41.02 -10.85
C LYS A 1128 -6.20 -41.45 -10.19
N HIS A 1129 -6.02 -41.14 -8.91
CA HIS A 1129 -4.77 -41.41 -8.18
C HIS A 1129 -4.90 -42.49 -7.09
N ASP A 1130 -6.03 -43.20 -7.03
CA ASP A 1130 -6.37 -44.21 -6.00
C ASP A 1130 -6.21 -43.69 -4.56
N PHE A 1131 -6.62 -42.45 -4.30
CA PHE A 1131 -6.65 -41.87 -2.96
C PHE A 1131 -8.05 -41.95 -2.35
N ASP A 1132 -8.10 -42.08 -1.02
CA ASP A 1132 -9.35 -42.16 -0.26
C ASP A 1132 -9.77 -40.80 0.35
N LEU A 1133 -8.82 -39.86 0.50
CA LEU A 1133 -9.01 -38.56 1.16
C LEU A 1133 -7.98 -37.51 0.72
N VAL A 1134 -8.41 -36.25 0.53
CA VAL A 1134 -7.52 -35.07 0.52
C VAL A 1134 -7.51 -34.42 1.91
N CYS A 1135 -6.33 -34.10 2.44
CA CYS A 1135 -6.13 -33.35 3.68
C CYS A 1135 -5.40 -32.04 3.38
N ARG A 1136 -6.00 -30.90 3.74
CA ARG A 1136 -5.45 -29.54 3.49
C ARG A 1136 -5.51 -28.64 4.73
N ALA A 1137 -4.97 -27.42 4.62
CA ALA A 1137 -4.98 -26.40 5.67
C ALA A 1137 -5.49 -25.05 5.11
N HIS A 1138 -4.79 -23.92 5.25
CA HIS A 1138 -4.98 -22.64 4.53
C HIS A 1138 -6.34 -21.89 4.69
N MET A 1139 -7.35 -22.49 5.34
CA MET A 1139 -8.64 -21.86 5.66
C MET A 1139 -8.96 -22.05 7.14
N VAL A 1140 -9.34 -20.96 7.81
CA VAL A 1140 -9.85 -21.01 9.18
C VAL A 1140 -11.26 -21.62 9.18
N VAL A 1141 -11.47 -22.58 10.08
CA VAL A 1141 -12.74 -23.33 10.21
C VAL A 1141 -13.14 -23.41 11.68
N GLU A 1142 -14.44 -23.35 11.99
CA GLU A 1142 -14.95 -23.08 13.36
C GLU A 1142 -14.51 -24.13 14.39
N ASP A 1143 -14.67 -25.42 14.07
CA ASP A 1143 -14.27 -26.55 14.92
C ASP A 1143 -12.76 -26.91 14.79
N GLY A 1144 -11.96 -26.13 14.06
CA GLY A 1144 -10.56 -26.41 13.77
C GLY A 1144 -10.33 -27.53 12.74
N TYR A 1145 -11.39 -28.21 12.32
CA TYR A 1145 -11.41 -29.07 11.13
C TYR A 1145 -12.79 -28.99 10.47
N GLU A 1146 -12.84 -29.20 9.15
CA GLU A 1146 -14.08 -29.24 8.38
C GLU A 1146 -13.99 -30.30 7.29
N PHE A 1147 -15.05 -31.10 7.12
CA PHE A 1147 -15.16 -32.06 6.03
C PHE A 1147 -15.98 -31.49 4.88
N PHE A 1148 -15.36 -31.40 3.71
CA PHE A 1148 -16.05 -31.00 2.48
C PHE A 1148 -16.68 -32.21 1.79
N GLN A 1149 -17.88 -32.00 1.22
CA GLN A 1149 -18.62 -32.88 0.30
C GLN A 1149 -18.45 -34.40 0.52
N ASP A 1150 -19.36 -35.02 1.28
CA ASP A 1150 -19.33 -36.46 1.64
C ASP A 1150 -18.05 -36.94 2.35
N ARG A 1151 -17.25 -36.01 2.90
CA ARG A 1151 -16.00 -36.26 3.64
C ARG A 1151 -14.81 -36.71 2.79
N ILE A 1152 -14.85 -36.46 1.48
CA ILE A 1152 -13.77 -36.81 0.54
C ILE A 1152 -12.56 -35.85 0.63
N LEU A 1153 -12.77 -34.67 1.22
CA LEU A 1153 -11.71 -33.72 1.57
C LEU A 1153 -11.92 -33.25 3.02
N VAL A 1154 -10.82 -33.01 3.74
CA VAL A 1154 -10.81 -32.37 5.06
C VAL A 1154 -9.85 -31.18 5.09
N THR A 1155 -10.33 -30.06 5.61
CA THR A 1155 -9.51 -28.91 6.02
C THR A 1155 -9.18 -29.05 7.50
N VAL A 1156 -7.92 -28.82 7.87
CA VAL A 1156 -7.43 -28.85 9.26
C VAL A 1156 -6.74 -27.51 9.54
N PHE A 1157 -7.10 -26.85 10.63
CA PHE A 1157 -6.55 -25.57 11.05
C PHE A 1157 -6.15 -25.68 12.52
N SER A 1158 -4.87 -25.45 12.85
CA SER A 1158 -4.33 -25.80 14.18
C SER A 1158 -4.13 -24.60 15.12
N ALA A 1159 -4.43 -23.38 14.65
CA ALA A 1159 -4.32 -22.13 15.41
C ALA A 1159 -5.69 -21.73 16.04
N PRO A 1160 -5.91 -21.94 17.36
CA PRO A 1160 -7.18 -21.62 18.02
C PRO A 1160 -7.31 -20.11 18.31
N ASN A 1161 -8.53 -19.58 18.22
CA ASN A 1161 -8.82 -18.14 18.26
C ASN A 1161 -7.88 -17.33 17.36
N TYR A 1162 -7.94 -17.64 16.06
CA TYR A 1162 -7.09 -17.06 15.02
C TYR A 1162 -7.12 -15.53 15.06
N CYS A 1163 -5.96 -14.91 14.81
CA CYS A 1163 -5.68 -13.47 15.01
C CYS A 1163 -6.01 -12.90 16.41
N GLY A 1164 -6.61 -13.68 17.31
CA GLY A 1164 -7.17 -13.25 18.60
C GLY A 1164 -8.66 -12.91 18.57
N GLU A 1165 -9.35 -13.08 17.43
CA GLU A 1165 -10.69 -12.52 17.18
C GLU A 1165 -11.74 -13.54 16.68
N PHE A 1166 -11.33 -14.69 16.12
CA PHE A 1166 -12.24 -15.63 15.45
C PHE A 1166 -12.93 -16.65 16.39
N ASP A 1167 -12.47 -16.80 17.64
CA ASP A 1167 -12.89 -17.80 18.66
C ASP A 1167 -13.00 -19.27 18.18
N ASN A 1168 -12.41 -19.59 17.02
CA ASN A 1168 -12.35 -20.95 16.47
C ASN A 1168 -11.53 -21.90 17.36
N TRP A 1169 -11.81 -23.19 17.25
CA TRP A 1169 -10.93 -24.23 17.77
C TRP A 1169 -9.76 -24.45 16.81
N GLY A 1170 -8.67 -25.01 17.34
CA GLY A 1170 -7.64 -25.65 16.52
C GLY A 1170 -7.84 -27.16 16.57
N ALA A 1171 -7.53 -27.89 15.50
CA ALA A 1171 -7.52 -29.35 15.52
C ALA A 1171 -6.16 -29.92 15.07
N VAL A 1172 -5.90 -31.16 15.47
CA VAL A 1172 -4.85 -32.02 14.91
C VAL A 1172 -5.49 -33.33 14.48
N MET A 1173 -5.28 -33.71 13.22
CA MET A 1173 -5.80 -34.96 12.67
C MET A 1173 -4.80 -36.10 12.93
N SER A 1174 -5.26 -37.19 13.53
CA SER A 1174 -4.49 -38.40 13.80
C SER A 1174 -4.84 -39.47 12.79
N VAL A 1175 -3.85 -40.05 12.12
CA VAL A 1175 -4.01 -41.25 11.28
C VAL A 1175 -3.39 -42.43 12.02
N SER A 1176 -4.19 -43.46 12.33
CA SER A 1176 -3.70 -44.70 12.97
C SER A 1176 -3.00 -45.64 11.97
N ALA A 1177 -2.34 -46.69 12.46
CA ALA A 1177 -1.73 -47.71 11.60
C ALA A 1177 -2.76 -48.48 10.75
N GLU A 1178 -4.02 -48.46 11.17
CA GLU A 1178 -5.21 -49.02 10.52
C GLU A 1178 -5.95 -47.97 9.65
N LEU A 1179 -5.33 -46.81 9.41
CA LEU A 1179 -5.86 -45.64 8.68
C LEU A 1179 -7.11 -44.99 9.29
N LEU A 1180 -7.41 -45.28 10.57
CA LEU A 1180 -8.49 -44.61 11.28
C LEU A 1180 -8.11 -43.15 11.54
N CYS A 1181 -8.95 -42.24 11.06
CA CYS A 1181 -8.76 -40.80 11.15
C CYS A 1181 -9.56 -40.24 12.35
N SER A 1182 -8.91 -39.53 13.27
CA SER A 1182 -9.55 -38.94 14.45
C SER A 1182 -8.95 -37.59 14.83
N PHE A 1183 -9.74 -36.68 15.41
CA PHE A 1183 -9.34 -35.29 15.64
C PHE A 1183 -9.12 -35.00 17.13
N GLU A 1184 -7.97 -34.40 17.46
CA GLU A 1184 -7.68 -33.88 18.79
C GLU A 1184 -7.92 -32.36 18.79
N LEU A 1185 -8.86 -31.89 19.60
CA LEU A 1185 -9.37 -30.51 19.54
C LEU A 1185 -8.75 -29.61 20.62
N LEU A 1186 -8.00 -28.60 20.16
CA LEU A 1186 -7.35 -27.59 20.96
C LEU A 1186 -8.27 -26.37 21.16
N LYS A 1187 -8.98 -26.34 22.30
CA LYS A 1187 -9.94 -25.26 22.61
C LYS A 1187 -9.30 -23.86 22.61
N PRO A 1188 -9.97 -22.80 22.12
CA PRO A 1188 -9.57 -21.41 22.37
C PRO A 1188 -9.48 -21.10 23.88
N LEU A 1189 -8.53 -20.25 24.25
CA LEU A 1189 -8.33 -19.77 25.62
C LEU A 1189 -8.08 -18.26 25.62
N ASP A 1190 -8.75 -17.55 26.52
CA ASP A 1190 -8.50 -16.12 26.73
C ASP A 1190 -7.07 -15.87 27.28
N SER A 1191 -6.61 -14.62 27.16
CA SER A 1191 -5.28 -14.19 27.59
C SER A 1191 -4.95 -14.37 29.09
N SER A 1192 -5.91 -14.72 29.95
CA SER A 1192 -5.72 -15.09 31.35
C SER A 1192 -5.76 -16.60 31.54
N ALA A 1193 -6.69 -17.31 30.89
CA ALA A 1193 -6.76 -18.77 30.90
C ALA A 1193 -5.52 -19.42 30.27
N LEU A 1194 -5.03 -18.87 29.15
CA LEU A 1194 -3.80 -19.30 28.49
C LEU A 1194 -2.57 -19.15 29.41
N LYS A 1195 -2.43 -18.01 30.10
CA LYS A 1195 -1.36 -17.79 31.11
C LYS A 1195 -1.49 -18.74 32.29
N SER A 1196 -2.71 -19.07 32.71
CA SER A 1196 -2.99 -20.05 33.77
C SER A 1196 -2.59 -21.46 33.35
N HIS A 1197 -2.92 -21.87 32.12
CA HIS A 1197 -2.53 -23.16 31.54
C HIS A 1197 -1.00 -23.29 31.44
N ILE A 1198 -0.33 -22.33 30.80
CA ILE A 1198 1.14 -22.32 30.65
C ILE A 1198 1.84 -22.35 32.02
N LYS A 1199 1.33 -21.64 33.03
CA LYS A 1199 1.85 -21.71 34.41
C LYS A 1199 1.68 -23.10 35.04
N LYS A 1200 0.57 -23.80 34.79
CA LYS A 1200 0.34 -25.19 35.25
C LYS A 1200 1.28 -26.17 34.54
N GLY A 1201 1.37 -26.10 33.21
CA GLY A 1201 2.28 -26.94 32.40
C GLY A 1201 3.73 -26.79 32.83
N ARG A 1202 4.22 -25.56 32.99
CA ARG A 1202 5.56 -25.26 33.51
C ARG A 1202 5.80 -25.88 34.90
N ASN A 1203 4.84 -25.78 35.81
CA ASN A 1203 4.94 -26.38 37.14
C ASN A 1203 4.94 -27.92 37.09
N LYS A 1204 4.11 -28.54 36.22
CA LYS A 1204 4.11 -30.00 35.98
C LYS A 1204 5.46 -30.46 35.44
N ARG A 1205 6.00 -29.77 34.43
CA ARG A 1205 7.31 -30.06 33.83
C ARG A 1205 8.45 -29.91 34.83
N GLN A 1206 8.46 -28.85 35.65
CA GLN A 1206 9.44 -28.71 36.74
C GLN A 1206 9.31 -29.83 37.80
N SER A 1207 8.09 -30.26 38.13
CA SER A 1207 7.88 -31.37 39.08
C SER A 1207 8.40 -32.69 38.53
N MET A 1208 8.23 -32.98 37.23
CA MET A 1208 8.79 -34.18 36.60
C MET A 1208 10.32 -34.12 36.55
N LEU A 1209 10.91 -32.96 36.20
CA LEU A 1209 12.36 -32.74 36.19
C LEU A 1209 13.01 -32.79 37.59
N ASN A 1210 12.26 -32.46 38.64
CA ASN A 1210 12.73 -32.49 40.03
C ASN A 1210 12.36 -33.78 40.78
N SER A 1211 11.64 -34.71 40.15
CA SER A 1211 11.33 -36.01 40.77
C SER A 1211 12.55 -36.92 40.72
N PRO A 1212 12.87 -37.67 41.79
CA PRO A 1212 13.86 -38.74 41.70
C PRO A 1212 13.47 -39.74 40.60
N PRO A 1213 14.44 -40.35 39.88
CA PRO A 1213 14.15 -41.45 38.97
C PRO A 1213 13.36 -42.54 39.69
N ALA A 1214 12.24 -42.97 39.12
CA ALA A 1214 11.43 -44.04 39.72
C ALA A 1214 12.30 -45.30 39.84
N SER A 1215 12.48 -45.78 41.07
CA SER A 1215 13.31 -46.95 41.33
C SER A 1215 12.70 -48.19 40.68
N GLN A 1216 13.47 -48.81 39.78
CA GLN A 1216 13.10 -50.08 39.15
C GLN A 1216 13.04 -51.18 40.22
N TYR A 1217 11.85 -51.45 40.74
CA TYR A 1217 11.57 -52.72 41.38
C TYR A 1217 11.43 -53.79 40.29
N PRO A 1218 12.20 -54.89 40.32
CA PRO A 1218 12.04 -55.97 39.36
C PRO A 1218 10.75 -56.74 39.69
N GLN A 1219 9.71 -56.59 38.86
CA GLN A 1219 8.61 -57.55 38.84
C GLN A 1219 8.91 -58.64 37.81
N SER A 1220 8.66 -59.88 38.22
CA SER A 1220 9.00 -61.10 37.50
C SER A 1220 7.79 -61.68 36.78
N TYR A 1221 7.98 -62.04 35.52
CA TYR A 1221 7.05 -62.77 34.62
C TYR A 1221 5.75 -62.03 34.26
#